data_AF-A0A8B9IRD2-F1
#
_entry.id   AF-A0A8B9IRD2-F1
#
_cell.length_a   1.000
_cell.length_b   1.000
_cell.length_c   1.000
_cell.angle_alpha   90.00
_cell.angle_beta   90.00
_cell.angle_gamma   90.00
#
_symmetry.space_group_name_H-M   'P 1'
#
loop_
_entity.id
_entity.type
_entity.pdbx_description
1 polymer ?
#
loop_
_entity_poly.entity_id
_entity_poly.type
_entity_poly.pdbx_seq_one_letter_code
_entity_poly.pdbx_strand_id
1 'polypeptide(L)'
;MQPVGAARLVPRGEVYTQIFEDQVQLVRSLDEARRKAGGSIKSKSISLVRDSETSTDAGPLPCNQQKGAGGVPYKDFTEKPSPCREATAFQKAWKSEDVTAAEEVRALPDFVVPEETRSNILELLSERRQGRHDEAVTLMYHQLACIAREIEPMILEPGKLFLTKLMESDRKIEILFTKIELDAAVEGFPIEGLEELWTTIQQESLARKKCVRELDETLKKVEWSRTDKITDVLRKYTVMLEEISFFLSADIHRFMNNEAMLINRVLLANQRAISKLFFNLMKSEMKRELSLRLKWQDRVKNWKLAQKNYIVQSFREFMVNEEIQNPPAVKTEMETMINGQILLNAKRLEILQHLVDLLPPACTQAEVNEWYKSLVNLNKSMDAHNRQCMMKIRTQHETVQQKCLAEVQLYKNKLLNLNVCTQKEAEETVNSDLLQWTEKLQRQFEEELKNMDGEFQELAKQNEQNCRDLYSYFQEASSLWDVHQLKLSEQEGELQKKLDECRQKQNKLIQMMENNLDIILDKMRTASSEKKLKKYLENALSSLDDIRARYETFNKVLVDKVTAYPEAILQELISYSLSVSKYFNVKEIFKQNLEGKIDSTFQGQVEVLEAESLVEQQAESIVQENEENQKMDSSQQQNEETNIAENEEIFAWETKETEKQEDGESIFQESDETDDTEQGVIFSQDVFKSSEVKISEIATETFSTSSG
;
A
#
# COMPACT_ATOMS: atom_id res chain seq x y z
N MET A 1 14.45 10.07 43.27
CA MET A 1 14.54 9.84 44.72
C MET A 1 14.57 8.34 44.99
N GLN A 2 14.88 7.91 46.21
CA GLN A 2 14.92 6.51 46.66
C GLN A 2 13.68 6.22 47.55
N PRO A 3 13.29 4.96 47.83
CA PRO A 3 14.11 4.09 48.67
C PRO A 3 14.38 2.69 48.11
N VAL A 4 15.54 2.16 48.50
CA VAL A 4 15.91 0.74 48.42
C VAL A 4 15.72 0.13 49.80
N GLY A 5 15.28 -1.13 49.89
CA GLY A 5 15.64 -1.98 51.03
C GLY A 5 14.51 -2.77 51.67
N ALA A 6 14.49 -4.08 51.39
CA ALA A 6 13.92 -5.11 52.26
C ALA A 6 14.96 -6.24 52.47
N ALA A 7 16.22 -5.86 52.71
CA ALA A 7 17.33 -6.81 52.84
C ALA A 7 17.25 -7.56 54.18
N ARG A 8 16.67 -8.76 54.17
CA ARG A 8 16.77 -9.68 55.31
C ARG A 8 18.22 -10.12 55.51
N LEU A 9 18.81 -9.72 56.63
CA LEU A 9 20.10 -10.23 57.10
C LEU A 9 19.96 -11.70 57.52
N VAL A 10 20.28 -12.61 56.61
CA VAL A 10 20.43 -14.05 56.90
C VAL A 10 21.88 -14.32 57.33
N PRO A 11 22.14 -15.14 58.36
CA PRO A 11 23.49 -15.48 58.79
C PRO A 11 24.33 -16.12 57.68
N ARG A 12 25.62 -15.79 57.62
CA ARG A 12 26.55 -16.11 56.51
C ARG A 12 26.86 -17.61 56.28
N GLY A 13 26.19 -18.53 56.97
CA GLY A 13 26.33 -19.98 56.76
C GLY A 13 25.31 -20.56 55.77
N GLU A 14 24.04 -20.17 55.88
CA GLU A 14 22.91 -20.87 55.24
C GLU A 14 22.78 -20.59 53.73
N VAL A 15 23.30 -19.43 53.28
CA VAL A 15 23.22 -18.98 51.88
C VAL A 15 23.87 -19.97 50.91
N TYR A 16 24.98 -20.63 51.31
CA TYR A 16 25.63 -21.63 50.46
C TYR A 16 24.84 -22.94 50.37
N THR A 17 24.14 -23.33 51.44
CA THR A 17 23.23 -24.49 51.43
C THR A 17 22.06 -24.23 50.49
N GLN A 18 21.41 -23.07 50.63
CA GLN A 18 20.28 -22.68 49.78
C GLN A 18 20.66 -22.66 48.29
N ILE A 19 21.77 -22.00 47.92
CA ILE A 19 22.25 -21.94 46.53
C ILE A 19 22.54 -23.35 45.98
N PHE A 20 23.06 -24.27 46.81
CA PHE A 20 23.32 -25.65 46.39
C PHE A 20 22.02 -26.45 46.21
N GLU A 21 21.04 -26.29 47.09
CA GLU A 21 19.73 -26.94 46.97
C GLU A 21 18.93 -26.41 45.78
N ASP A 22 18.93 -25.10 45.55
CA ASP A 22 18.35 -24.44 44.38
C ASP A 22 19.01 -24.95 43.08
N GLN A 23 20.34 -25.09 43.07
CA GLN A 23 21.08 -25.66 41.94
C GLN A 23 20.72 -27.14 41.69
N VAL A 24 20.52 -27.94 42.74
CA VAL A 24 20.07 -29.33 42.63
C VAL A 24 18.62 -29.42 42.12
N GLN A 25 17.73 -28.52 42.53
CA GLN A 25 16.37 -28.42 41.97
C GLN A 25 16.38 -28.02 40.48
N LEU A 26 17.24 -27.07 40.10
CA LEU A 26 17.41 -26.66 38.70
C LEU A 26 17.92 -27.81 37.81
N VAL A 27 18.90 -28.59 38.28
CA VAL A 27 19.38 -29.78 37.54
C VAL A 27 18.28 -30.84 37.40
N ARG A 28 17.54 -31.14 38.48
CA ARG A 28 16.45 -32.13 38.45
C ARG A 28 15.32 -31.72 37.49
N SER A 29 14.91 -30.46 37.51
CA SER A 29 13.86 -29.94 36.62
C SER A 29 14.30 -29.88 35.15
N LEU A 30 15.58 -29.60 34.87
CA LEU A 30 16.14 -29.67 33.51
C LEU A 30 16.19 -31.11 32.97
N ASP A 31 16.57 -32.11 33.78
CA ASP A 31 16.54 -33.52 33.37
C ASP A 31 15.11 -34.08 33.27
N GLU A 32 14.14 -33.49 33.97
CA GLU A 32 12.72 -33.81 33.80
C GLU A 32 12.12 -33.18 32.54
N ALA A 33 12.52 -31.95 32.21
CA ALA A 33 12.19 -31.31 30.93
C ALA A 33 12.80 -32.08 29.74
N ARG A 34 14.07 -32.54 29.86
CA ARG A 34 14.71 -33.40 28.85
C ARG A 34 13.97 -34.72 28.64
N ARG A 35 13.51 -35.37 29.71
CA ARG A 35 12.73 -36.62 29.61
C ARG A 35 11.36 -36.38 28.97
N LYS A 36 10.73 -35.22 29.17
CA LYS A 36 9.49 -34.81 28.47
C LYS A 36 9.71 -34.44 27.00
N ALA A 37 10.88 -33.94 26.63
CA ALA A 37 11.23 -33.56 25.26
C ALA A 37 11.63 -34.74 24.34
N GLY A 38 11.57 -35.99 24.82
CA GLY A 38 11.97 -37.21 24.08
C GLY A 38 11.01 -37.66 22.98
N GLY A 39 10.47 -36.75 22.17
CA GLY A 39 9.47 -37.02 21.13
C GLY A 39 9.99 -36.89 19.70
N SER A 40 10.23 -38.03 19.04
CA SER A 40 10.36 -38.28 17.58
C SER A 40 10.49 -37.10 16.60
N ILE A 41 11.57 -37.09 15.81
CA ILE A 41 11.55 -36.87 14.35
C ILE A 41 12.74 -37.61 13.70
N LYS A 42 12.59 -38.03 12.43
CA LYS A 42 13.60 -38.78 11.66
C LYS A 42 14.09 -37.99 10.43
N SER A 43 15.19 -38.48 9.84
CA SER A 43 15.48 -38.50 8.38
C SER A 43 16.41 -37.44 7.77
N LYS A 44 17.59 -37.93 7.34
CA LYS A 44 18.38 -37.50 6.14
C LYS A 44 18.98 -36.07 6.14
N SER A 45 20.03 -35.79 5.35
CA SER A 45 21.13 -36.60 4.79
C SER A 45 22.09 -35.68 4.02
N ILE A 46 23.40 -35.81 4.20
CA ILE A 46 24.42 -35.63 3.14
C ILE A 46 25.70 -36.34 3.59
N SER A 47 26.41 -36.95 2.63
CA SER A 47 27.54 -37.86 2.85
C SER A 47 28.89 -37.15 2.80
N LEU A 48 29.85 -37.65 3.57
CA LEU A 48 31.28 -37.33 3.44
C LEU A 48 32.03 -38.56 2.91
N VAL A 49 33.00 -38.33 2.03
CA VAL A 49 33.71 -39.36 1.25
C VAL A 49 34.70 -40.14 2.14
N ARG A 50 34.95 -41.40 1.77
CA ARG A 50 35.85 -42.34 2.44
C ARG A 50 37.27 -42.30 1.84
N ASP A 51 38.20 -42.96 2.51
CA ASP A 51 39.48 -43.52 2.05
C ASP A 51 40.74 -42.70 2.49
N SER A 52 41.82 -43.32 2.97
CA SER A 52 41.98 -44.71 3.45
C SER A 52 43.16 -44.89 4.43
N GLU A 53 42.97 -45.85 5.34
CA GLU A 53 43.93 -46.83 5.89
C GLU A 53 45.43 -46.48 6.06
N THR A 54 45.90 -46.65 7.30
CA THR A 54 46.86 -47.75 7.58
C THR A 54 46.83 -48.16 9.06
N SER A 55 46.99 -49.45 9.34
CA SER A 55 47.13 -50.03 10.69
C SER A 55 48.57 -49.83 11.23
N THR A 56 48.92 -50.02 12.51
CA THR A 56 49.03 -51.31 13.24
C THR A 56 49.59 -50.98 14.63
N ASP A 57 49.28 -51.62 15.77
CA ASP A 57 48.20 -52.51 16.26
C ASP A 57 48.43 -52.68 17.80
N ALA A 58 47.96 -53.78 18.41
CA ALA A 58 48.27 -54.30 19.75
C ALA A 58 47.57 -53.63 20.97
N GLY A 59 46.51 -54.30 21.43
CA GLY A 59 46.09 -54.28 22.84
C GLY A 59 46.95 -55.23 23.72
N PRO A 60 46.50 -55.68 24.92
CA PRO A 60 45.10 -55.76 25.36
C PRO A 60 44.79 -55.16 26.75
N LEU A 61 43.50 -55.15 27.11
CA LEU A 61 43.00 -55.03 28.49
C LEU A 61 43.20 -56.36 29.26
N PRO A 62 43.14 -56.37 30.61
CA PRO A 62 41.84 -56.73 31.19
C PRO A 62 41.41 -55.99 32.48
N CYS A 63 40.10 -55.76 32.51
CA CYS A 63 39.18 -55.57 33.64
C CYS A 63 39.62 -56.10 35.04
N ASN A 64 39.34 -55.35 36.13
CA ASN A 64 38.19 -55.67 37.02
C ASN A 64 37.96 -54.71 38.22
N GLN A 65 36.66 -54.47 38.49
CA GLN A 65 35.98 -54.43 39.80
C GLN A 65 36.12 -53.30 40.85
N GLN A 66 34.93 -52.76 41.17
CA GLN A 66 34.32 -52.53 42.50
C GLN A 66 34.61 -51.26 43.34
N LYS A 67 33.52 -50.48 43.47
CA LYS A 67 32.91 -49.97 44.72
C LYS A 67 33.69 -50.11 46.04
N GLY A 68 33.81 -49.00 46.77
CA GLY A 68 34.05 -48.98 48.21
C GLY A 68 34.10 -47.54 48.74
N ALA A 69 33.51 -47.27 49.91
CA ALA A 69 33.52 -45.93 50.52
C ALA A 69 33.75 -46.00 52.04
N GLY A 70 34.47 -45.01 52.57
CA GLY A 70 34.59 -44.74 54.02
C GLY A 70 35.71 -45.50 54.74
N GLY A 71 36.58 -44.75 55.43
CA GLY A 71 37.63 -45.29 56.31
C GLY A 71 38.63 -44.20 56.71
N VAL A 72 38.78 -43.93 58.01
CA VAL A 72 39.68 -42.89 58.56
C VAL A 72 40.99 -43.53 59.03
N PRO A 73 42.17 -42.90 58.81
CA PRO A 73 43.46 -43.50 59.18
C PRO A 73 43.95 -43.16 60.60
N TYR A 74 44.71 -44.09 61.18
CA TYR A 74 45.57 -43.96 62.38
C TYR A 74 46.82 -44.82 62.09
N LYS A 75 48.07 -44.31 62.07
CA LYS A 75 48.96 -43.86 63.18
C LYS A 75 49.33 -45.00 64.14
N ASP A 76 50.58 -45.18 64.59
CA ASP A 76 51.88 -44.53 64.32
C ASP A 76 53.00 -45.61 64.25
N PHE A 77 54.26 -45.36 63.86
CA PHE A 77 55.42 -44.80 64.62
C PHE A 77 56.69 -44.98 63.73
N THR A 78 57.94 -44.48 63.93
CA THR A 78 58.72 -43.53 64.78
C THR A 78 60.00 -43.22 63.95
N GLU A 79 60.82 -42.15 64.07
CA GLU A 79 60.81 -40.82 64.72
C GLU A 79 61.51 -39.81 63.72
N LYS A 80 61.94 -38.54 63.94
CA LYS A 80 62.57 -37.78 65.06
C LYS A 80 64.00 -38.24 65.40
N PRO A 81 64.84 -37.49 66.17
CA PRO A 81 64.58 -36.39 67.12
C PRO A 81 64.49 -34.95 66.51
N SER A 82 64.49 -33.92 67.37
CA SER A 82 64.33 -32.48 67.03
C SER A 82 64.83 -31.55 68.16
N PRO A 83 65.46 -30.38 67.91
CA PRO A 83 66.11 -29.57 68.97
C PRO A 83 65.15 -28.76 69.87
N CYS A 84 65.08 -29.22 71.11
CA CYS A 84 64.80 -28.58 72.41
C CYS A 84 64.35 -27.11 72.53
N ARG A 85 63.42 -26.87 73.48
CA ARG A 85 63.73 -26.06 74.67
C ARG A 85 62.90 -26.46 75.93
N GLU A 86 63.61 -26.60 77.06
CA GLU A 86 63.28 -26.36 78.50
C GLU A 86 61.82 -26.47 79.05
N ALA A 87 61.53 -26.96 80.27
CA ALA A 87 62.37 -27.47 81.39
C ALA A 87 61.54 -28.23 82.48
N THR A 88 62.24 -28.88 83.44
CA THR A 88 61.82 -29.31 84.81
C THR A 88 60.65 -30.31 84.99
N ALA A 89 60.57 -31.19 86.00
CA ALA A 89 61.51 -31.78 86.99
C ALA A 89 60.76 -32.87 87.81
N PHE A 90 61.46 -33.64 88.69
CA PHE A 90 60.93 -34.56 89.73
C PHE A 90 60.15 -35.83 89.25
N GLN A 91 60.07 -36.95 89.99
CA GLN A 91 61.02 -37.65 90.90
C GLN A 91 60.49 -39.06 91.23
N LYS A 92 61.39 -40.06 91.43
CA LYS A 92 61.13 -41.36 92.14
C LYS A 92 60.09 -42.29 91.41
N ALA A 93 59.89 -43.57 91.78
CA ALA A 93 60.43 -44.35 92.90
C ALA A 93 60.71 -45.84 92.55
N TRP A 94 61.80 -46.38 93.10
CA TRP A 94 61.98 -47.69 93.79
C TRP A 94 61.24 -48.94 93.25
N LYS A 95 61.88 -50.05 92.85
CA LYS A 95 62.95 -50.92 93.45
C LYS A 95 62.38 -52.19 94.12
N SER A 96 62.86 -53.35 93.66
CA SER A 96 63.08 -54.64 94.38
C SER A 96 63.66 -55.61 93.32
N GLU A 97 64.53 -56.61 93.53
CA GLU A 97 65.51 -57.09 94.54
C GLU A 97 66.30 -58.20 93.77
N ASP A 98 67.54 -58.64 94.04
CA ASP A 98 68.69 -58.21 94.85
C ASP A 98 69.96 -58.70 94.10
N VAL A 99 71.11 -58.03 94.06
CA VAL A 99 72.09 -57.78 95.14
C VAL A 99 72.66 -59.07 95.77
N THR A 100 73.81 -59.55 95.26
CA THR A 100 75.03 -59.92 96.02
C THR A 100 76.05 -60.70 95.16
N ALA A 101 76.88 -60.00 94.39
CA ALA A 101 78.13 -60.54 93.83
C ALA A 101 79.09 -59.41 93.40
N ALA A 102 80.13 -59.15 94.21
CA ALA A 102 81.36 -58.39 93.92
C ALA A 102 81.24 -57.12 93.02
N GLU A 103 81.50 -55.88 93.45
CA GLU A 103 82.16 -55.37 94.67
C GLU A 103 83.53 -55.98 95.03
N GLU A 104 84.26 -56.58 94.07
CA GLU A 104 85.62 -57.09 94.36
C GLU A 104 86.67 -56.95 93.23
N VAL A 105 86.43 -56.10 92.22
CA VAL A 105 87.48 -55.65 91.27
C VAL A 105 87.49 -54.13 91.12
N ARG A 106 87.73 -53.41 92.23
CA ARG A 106 87.88 -51.94 92.25
C ARG A 106 89.35 -51.50 92.35
N ALA A 107 90.25 -52.12 91.59
CA ALA A 107 91.65 -51.69 91.46
C ALA A 107 92.33 -52.25 90.21
N LEU A 108 92.54 -51.40 89.18
CA LEU A 108 93.73 -51.34 88.30
C LEU A 108 93.50 -50.27 87.20
N PRO A 109 94.35 -49.23 87.09
CA PRO A 109 94.22 -48.20 86.05
C PRO A 109 95.29 -48.37 84.94
N ASP A 110 94.90 -48.90 83.78
CA ASP A 110 95.79 -48.90 82.60
C ASP A 110 95.74 -47.54 81.88
N PHE A 111 96.68 -46.69 82.28
CA PHE A 111 96.89 -45.35 81.75
C PHE A 111 97.69 -45.42 80.44
N VAL A 112 97.03 -45.62 79.29
CA VAL A 112 97.67 -45.47 77.96
C VAL A 112 97.45 -44.05 77.45
N VAL A 113 98.33 -43.16 77.91
CA VAL A 113 98.51 -41.81 77.35
C VAL A 113 99.20 -41.91 75.98
N PRO A 114 98.61 -41.29 74.96
CA PRO A 114 99.25 -40.14 74.30
C PRO A 114 98.48 -38.85 74.66
N GLU A 115 99.10 -37.72 75.01
CA GLU A 115 100.40 -37.20 74.56
C GLU A 115 100.59 -37.37 73.05
N GLU A 116 99.63 -36.82 72.29
CA GLU A 116 99.96 -35.65 71.47
C GLU A 116 98.73 -34.79 71.14
N THR A 117 99.01 -33.53 70.84
CA THR A 117 98.07 -32.41 70.69
C THR A 117 96.98 -32.65 69.64
N ARG A 118 95.81 -33.16 70.04
CA ARG A 118 94.63 -33.28 69.16
C ARG A 118 94.12 -31.89 68.77
N SER A 119 94.40 -31.50 67.53
CA SER A 119 94.11 -30.17 67.01
C SER A 119 92.65 -29.98 66.58
N ASN A 120 92.05 -28.83 66.91
CA ASN A 120 90.68 -28.41 66.50
C ASN A 120 90.50 -28.20 64.97
N ILE A 121 91.43 -28.69 64.15
CA ILE A 121 91.51 -28.44 62.71
C ILE A 121 90.35 -29.10 61.94
N LEU A 122 89.91 -30.31 62.33
CA LEU A 122 88.80 -30.98 61.65
C LEU A 122 87.46 -30.25 61.85
N GLU A 123 87.18 -29.79 63.07
CA GLU A 123 85.94 -29.09 63.42
C GLU A 123 85.88 -27.71 62.76
N LEU A 124 86.97 -26.93 62.84
CA LEU A 124 87.14 -25.67 62.10
C LEU A 124 87.08 -25.86 60.57
N LEU A 125 87.53 -27.01 60.04
CA LEU A 125 87.39 -27.33 58.62
C LEU A 125 85.94 -27.68 58.24
N SER A 126 85.16 -28.34 59.09
CA SER A 126 83.72 -28.53 58.86
C SER A 126 82.95 -27.22 58.94
N GLU A 127 83.18 -26.37 59.94
CA GLU A 127 82.55 -25.05 60.03
C GLU A 127 82.93 -24.16 58.83
N ARG A 128 84.19 -24.19 58.38
CA ARG A 128 84.65 -23.45 57.19
C ARG A 128 84.22 -24.09 55.86
N ARG A 129 83.72 -25.33 55.85
CA ARG A 129 82.99 -25.92 54.72
C ARG A 129 81.51 -25.51 54.77
N GLN A 130 80.88 -25.54 55.94
CA GLN A 130 79.51 -25.09 56.17
C GLN A 130 79.31 -23.63 55.80
N GLY A 131 80.13 -22.72 56.33
CA GLY A 131 80.03 -21.29 56.03
C GLY A 131 80.15 -20.98 54.53
N ARG A 132 81.06 -21.68 53.82
CA ARG A 132 81.20 -21.56 52.35
C ARG A 132 80.03 -22.19 51.58
N HIS A 133 79.47 -23.29 52.09
CA HIS A 133 78.27 -23.92 51.53
C HIS A 133 77.07 -22.98 51.65
N ASP A 134 76.85 -22.40 52.82
CA ASP A 134 75.71 -21.52 53.10
C ASP A 134 75.87 -20.15 52.40
N GLU A 135 77.11 -19.67 52.24
CA GLU A 135 77.47 -18.56 51.35
C GLU A 135 77.17 -18.89 49.87
N ALA A 136 77.55 -20.07 49.38
CA ALA A 136 77.25 -20.51 48.01
C ALA A 136 75.73 -20.66 47.76
N VAL A 137 74.97 -21.19 48.73
CA VAL A 137 73.50 -21.31 48.65
C VAL A 137 72.81 -19.95 48.70
N THR A 138 73.24 -19.03 49.57
CA THR A 138 72.69 -17.66 49.59
C THR A 138 73.04 -16.86 48.33
N LEU A 139 74.24 -17.06 47.76
CA LEU A 139 74.60 -16.54 46.45
C LEU A 139 73.75 -17.15 45.32
N MET A 140 73.44 -18.46 45.35
CA MET A 140 72.53 -19.10 44.40
C MET A 140 71.15 -18.45 44.41
N TYR A 141 70.54 -18.28 45.59
CA TYR A 141 69.26 -17.59 45.72
C TYR A 141 69.33 -16.12 45.28
N HIS A 142 70.46 -15.44 45.51
CA HIS A 142 70.66 -14.08 44.99
C HIS A 142 70.71 -14.04 43.46
N GLN A 143 71.39 -14.99 42.79
CA GLN A 143 71.42 -15.06 41.32
C GLN A 143 70.03 -15.39 40.75
N LEU A 144 69.26 -16.29 41.39
CA LEU A 144 67.86 -16.57 41.02
C LEU A 144 66.95 -15.35 41.19
N ALA A 145 67.14 -14.55 42.25
CA ALA A 145 66.40 -13.31 42.47
C ALA A 145 66.76 -12.21 41.45
N CYS A 146 68.01 -12.17 40.97
CA CYS A 146 68.41 -11.28 39.88
C CYS A 146 67.76 -11.70 38.54
N ILE A 147 67.73 -13.00 38.22
CA ILE A 147 67.01 -13.52 37.04
C ILE A 147 65.52 -13.14 37.10
N ALA A 148 64.87 -13.25 38.27
CA ALA A 148 63.48 -12.83 38.43
C ALA A 148 63.28 -11.33 38.09
N ARG A 149 64.16 -10.46 38.61
CA ARG A 149 64.12 -9.01 38.36
C ARG A 149 64.41 -8.63 36.91
N GLU A 150 65.25 -9.41 36.20
CA GLU A 150 65.50 -9.22 34.77
C GLU A 150 64.28 -9.62 33.90
N ILE A 151 63.58 -10.70 34.28
CA ILE A 151 62.50 -11.29 33.48
C ILE A 151 61.18 -10.54 33.66
N GLU A 152 60.89 -10.00 34.85
CA GLU A 152 59.65 -9.27 35.14
C GLU A 152 59.33 -8.12 34.14
N PRO A 153 60.24 -7.18 33.80
CA PRO A 153 59.97 -6.17 32.78
C PRO A 153 59.79 -6.77 31.37
N MET A 154 60.44 -7.89 31.06
CA MET A 154 60.26 -8.59 29.78
C MET A 154 58.87 -9.23 29.64
N ILE A 155 58.15 -9.45 30.75
CA ILE A 155 56.74 -9.88 30.75
C ILE A 155 55.80 -8.67 30.72
N LEU A 156 56.11 -7.62 31.48
CA LEU A 156 55.24 -6.45 31.65
C LEU A 156 55.16 -5.54 30.41
N GLU A 157 56.29 -5.21 29.77
CA GLU A 157 56.29 -4.25 28.66
C GLU A 157 55.55 -4.75 27.41
N PRO A 158 55.68 -6.03 26.96
CA PRO A 158 54.84 -6.57 25.90
C PRO A 158 53.34 -6.53 26.24
N GLY A 159 52.97 -6.72 27.51
CA GLY A 159 51.59 -6.62 27.98
C GLY A 159 51.03 -5.19 27.88
N LYS A 160 51.81 -4.18 28.28
CA LYS A 160 51.45 -2.76 28.13
C LYS A 160 51.30 -2.36 26.67
N LEU A 161 52.28 -2.71 25.82
CA LEU A 161 52.25 -2.42 24.39
C LEU A 161 51.08 -3.10 23.68
N PHE A 162 50.75 -4.33 24.08
CA PHE A 162 49.57 -5.02 23.58
C PHE A 162 48.28 -4.28 23.98
N LEU A 163 48.15 -3.84 25.23
CA LEU A 163 46.98 -3.09 25.69
C LEU A 163 46.77 -1.77 24.92
N THR A 164 47.85 -1.01 24.65
CA THR A 164 47.72 0.24 23.85
C THR A 164 47.25 -0.04 22.42
N LYS A 165 47.79 -1.08 21.77
CA LYS A 165 47.31 -1.52 20.43
C LYS A 165 45.84 -1.93 20.43
N LEU A 166 45.34 -2.56 21.49
CA LEU A 166 43.91 -2.87 21.61
C LEU A 166 43.07 -1.59 21.70
N MET A 167 43.46 -0.64 22.55
CA MET A 167 42.73 0.63 22.72
C MET A 167 42.68 1.46 21.43
N GLU A 168 43.78 1.52 20.67
CA GLU A 168 43.81 2.16 19.34
C GLU A 168 42.86 1.49 18.36
N SER A 169 42.88 0.16 18.30
CA SER A 169 42.06 -0.64 17.38
C SER A 169 40.56 -0.61 17.72
N ASP A 170 40.20 -0.61 19.01
CA ASP A 170 38.81 -0.42 19.44
C ASP A 170 38.31 1.00 19.12
N ARG A 171 39.15 2.05 19.29
CA ARG A 171 38.82 3.42 18.88
C ARG A 171 38.63 3.56 17.37
N LYS A 172 39.46 2.90 16.54
CA LYS A 172 39.26 2.85 15.08
C LYS A 172 37.92 2.23 14.71
N ILE A 173 37.56 1.11 15.34
CA ILE A 173 36.32 0.40 15.06
C ILE A 173 35.10 1.23 15.49
N GLU A 174 35.18 1.95 16.62
CA GLU A 174 34.16 2.91 17.03
C GLU A 174 33.97 4.04 16.01
N ILE A 175 35.06 4.63 15.50
CA ILE A 175 35.02 5.62 14.42
C ILE A 175 34.36 5.03 13.15
N LEU A 176 34.72 3.81 12.75
CA LEU A 176 34.11 3.14 11.60
C LEU A 176 32.60 2.92 11.77
N PHE A 177 32.13 2.56 12.97
CA PHE A 177 30.69 2.45 13.24
C PHE A 177 29.99 3.82 13.24
N THR A 178 30.58 4.88 13.79
CA THR A 178 30.00 6.23 13.68
C THR A 178 29.96 6.74 12.23
N LYS A 179 30.94 6.37 11.39
CA LYS A 179 30.89 6.63 9.95
C LYS A 179 29.77 5.84 9.27
N ILE A 180 29.63 4.54 9.53
CA ILE A 180 28.49 3.73 9.03
C ILE A 180 27.15 4.36 9.42
N GLU A 181 27.04 4.93 10.62
CA GLU A 181 25.80 5.55 11.11
C GLU A 181 25.46 6.89 10.44
N LEU A 182 26.47 7.67 10.03
CA LEU A 182 26.29 8.88 9.23
C LEU A 182 26.01 8.54 7.76
N ASP A 183 26.86 7.72 7.15
CA ASP A 183 26.79 7.35 5.73
C ASP A 183 25.49 6.58 5.40
N ALA A 184 25.05 5.67 6.28
CA ALA A 184 23.81 4.92 6.07
C ALA A 184 22.52 5.76 6.23
N ALA A 185 22.62 6.98 6.76
CA ALA A 185 21.52 7.95 6.78
C ALA A 185 21.45 8.80 5.50
N VAL A 186 22.43 8.68 4.60
CA VAL A 186 22.43 9.37 3.30
C VAL A 186 21.62 8.57 2.28
N GLU A 187 20.79 9.29 1.51
CA GLU A 187 20.06 8.77 0.36
C GLU A 187 20.99 8.06 -0.63
N GLY A 188 20.61 6.87 -1.10
CA GLY A 188 21.30 6.20 -2.20
C GLY A 188 22.74 5.75 -1.90
N PHE A 189 23.17 5.78 -0.62
CA PHE A 189 24.49 5.28 -0.24
C PHE A 189 24.65 3.80 -0.65
N PRO A 190 25.67 3.44 -1.45
CA PRO A 190 25.80 2.11 -2.05
C PRO A 190 26.09 1.03 -1.00
N ILE A 191 25.57 -0.19 -1.24
CA ILE A 191 25.83 -1.34 -0.35
C ILE A 191 27.31 -1.69 -0.35
N GLU A 192 28.00 -1.47 -1.48
CA GLU A 192 29.43 -1.68 -1.68
C GLU A 192 30.26 -0.83 -0.70
N GLY A 193 29.91 0.44 -0.52
CA GLY A 193 30.57 1.34 0.45
C GLY A 193 30.35 0.91 1.89
N LEU A 194 29.21 0.27 2.17
CA LEU A 194 28.91 -0.35 3.46
C LEU A 194 29.81 -1.59 3.66
N GLU A 195 29.92 -2.45 2.65
CA GLU A 195 30.76 -3.65 2.68
C GLU A 195 32.26 -3.32 2.81
N GLU A 196 32.77 -2.29 2.14
CA GLU A 196 34.15 -1.78 2.31
C GLU A 196 34.45 -1.44 3.78
N LEU A 197 33.54 -0.71 4.45
CA LEU A 197 33.67 -0.37 5.87
C LEU A 197 33.68 -1.64 6.74
N TRP A 198 32.88 -2.65 6.41
CA TRP A 198 32.91 -3.95 7.10
C TRP A 198 34.21 -4.74 6.85
N THR A 199 34.75 -4.78 5.62
CA THR A 199 36.06 -5.42 5.37
C THR A 199 37.18 -4.77 6.18
N THR A 200 37.11 -3.46 6.39
CA THR A 200 38.06 -2.71 7.23
C THR A 200 37.95 -3.16 8.71
N ILE A 201 36.75 -3.34 9.23
CA ILE A 201 36.51 -3.88 10.59
C ILE A 201 37.01 -5.34 10.71
N GLN A 202 36.86 -6.15 9.66
CA GLN A 202 37.43 -7.50 9.61
C GLN A 202 38.97 -7.49 9.60
N GLN A 203 39.60 -6.59 8.86
CA GLN A 203 41.06 -6.45 8.81
C GLN A 203 41.64 -6.05 10.18
N GLU A 204 41.05 -5.07 10.88
CA GLU A 204 41.43 -4.71 12.26
C GLU A 204 41.25 -5.91 13.22
N SER A 205 40.15 -6.66 13.08
CA SER A 205 39.90 -7.86 13.90
C SER A 205 40.91 -8.99 13.61
N LEU A 206 41.37 -9.16 12.37
CA LEU A 206 42.46 -10.05 11.99
C LEU A 206 43.81 -9.57 12.56
N ALA A 207 44.08 -8.26 12.56
CA ALA A 207 45.28 -7.66 13.13
C ALA A 207 45.36 -7.87 14.66
N ARG A 208 44.24 -7.71 15.38
CA ARG A 208 44.16 -8.03 16.82
C ARG A 208 44.48 -9.50 17.10
N LYS A 209 43.86 -10.43 16.36
CA LYS A 209 44.16 -11.88 16.47
C LYS A 209 45.64 -12.19 16.19
N LYS A 210 46.30 -11.45 15.29
CA LYS A 210 47.74 -11.55 15.04
C LYS A 210 48.54 -11.05 16.25
N CYS A 211 48.20 -9.90 16.81
CA CYS A 211 48.85 -9.35 18.01
C CYS A 211 48.70 -10.27 19.25
N VAL A 212 47.57 -10.97 19.41
CA VAL A 212 47.41 -11.97 20.49
C VAL A 212 48.41 -13.13 20.34
N ARG A 213 48.65 -13.61 19.12
CA ARG A 213 49.66 -14.65 18.84
C ARG A 213 51.09 -14.13 19.01
N GLU A 214 51.37 -12.90 18.59
CA GLU A 214 52.67 -12.25 18.79
C GLU A 214 53.01 -12.09 20.28
N LEU A 215 52.03 -11.72 21.12
CA LEU A 215 52.21 -11.66 22.57
C LEU A 215 52.49 -13.04 23.18
N ASP A 216 51.69 -14.05 22.84
CA ASP A 216 51.85 -15.42 23.35
C ASP A 216 53.24 -16.00 23.01
N GLU A 217 53.68 -15.87 21.76
CA GLU A 217 55.04 -16.27 21.34
C GLU A 217 56.17 -15.45 21.99
N THR A 218 55.90 -14.18 22.35
CA THR A 218 56.87 -13.37 23.10
C THR A 218 56.98 -13.86 24.55
N LEU A 219 55.84 -14.07 25.23
CA LEU A 219 55.79 -14.56 26.62
C LEU A 219 56.40 -15.97 26.76
N LYS A 220 56.12 -16.86 25.80
CA LYS A 220 56.78 -18.17 25.70
C LYS A 220 58.30 -18.04 25.65
N LYS A 221 58.85 -17.21 24.74
CA LYS A 221 60.30 -17.02 24.58
C LYS A 221 60.98 -16.48 25.85
N VAL A 222 60.29 -15.59 26.56
CA VAL A 222 60.77 -15.05 27.85
C VAL A 222 60.83 -16.16 28.92
N GLU A 223 59.81 -17.01 29.04
CA GLU A 223 59.81 -18.10 30.02
C GLU A 223 60.75 -19.27 29.63
N TRP A 224 61.00 -19.49 28.33
CA TRP A 224 62.09 -20.37 27.85
C TRP A 224 63.45 -19.82 28.28
N SER A 225 63.76 -18.54 27.97
CA SER A 225 65.04 -17.92 28.36
C SER A 225 65.25 -17.88 29.89
N ARG A 226 64.16 -17.72 30.66
CA ARG A 226 64.18 -17.87 32.12
C ARG A 226 64.57 -19.30 32.54
N THR A 227 63.99 -20.31 31.88
CA THR A 227 64.29 -21.73 32.15
C THR A 227 65.75 -22.05 31.87
N ASP A 228 66.32 -21.54 30.77
CA ASP A 228 67.73 -21.69 30.43
C ASP A 228 68.65 -21.05 31.48
N LYS A 229 68.41 -19.76 31.80
CA LYS A 229 69.18 -19.02 32.83
C LYS A 229 69.14 -19.70 34.20
N ILE A 230 67.98 -20.21 34.60
CA ILE A 230 67.82 -20.97 35.85
C ILE A 230 68.61 -22.29 35.80
N THR A 231 68.55 -23.00 34.67
CA THR A 231 69.27 -24.27 34.48
C THR A 231 70.78 -24.09 34.56
N ASP A 232 71.32 -23.01 33.98
CA ASP A 232 72.75 -22.70 34.05
C ASP A 232 73.19 -22.29 35.46
N VAL A 233 72.36 -21.54 36.21
CA VAL A 233 72.60 -21.25 37.64
C VAL A 233 72.60 -22.53 38.46
N LEU A 234 71.58 -23.39 38.33
CA LEU A 234 71.51 -24.66 39.06
C LEU A 234 72.71 -25.57 38.71
N ARG A 235 73.12 -25.65 37.43
CA ARG A 235 74.30 -26.43 37.00
C ARG A 235 75.59 -25.90 37.64
N LYS A 236 75.80 -24.58 37.59
CA LYS A 236 76.96 -23.89 38.18
C LYS A 236 77.07 -24.12 39.68
N TYR A 237 75.97 -23.96 40.43
CA TYR A 237 76.00 -24.15 41.88
C TYR A 237 76.05 -25.62 42.30
N THR A 238 75.55 -26.56 41.49
CA THR A 238 75.78 -28.00 41.72
C THR A 238 77.27 -28.32 41.82
N VAL A 239 78.05 -27.92 40.80
CA VAL A 239 79.51 -28.14 40.77
C VAL A 239 80.22 -27.41 41.91
N MET A 240 79.85 -26.16 42.18
CA MET A 240 80.46 -25.37 43.26
C MET A 240 80.25 -25.99 44.65
N LEU A 241 79.05 -26.53 44.92
CA LEU A 241 78.74 -27.18 46.20
C LEU A 241 79.48 -28.52 46.34
N GLU A 242 79.67 -29.26 45.24
CA GLU A 242 80.50 -30.47 45.19
C GLU A 242 81.97 -30.17 45.49
N GLU A 243 82.54 -29.12 44.89
CA GLU A 243 83.91 -28.65 45.16
C GLU A 243 84.12 -28.25 46.63
N ILE A 244 83.12 -27.56 47.24
CA ILE A 244 83.15 -27.19 48.66
C ILE A 244 83.20 -28.44 49.56
N SER A 245 82.68 -29.58 49.09
CA SER A 245 82.74 -30.92 49.71
C SER A 245 82.33 -30.92 51.19
N PHE A 246 81.25 -30.20 51.51
CA PHE A 246 80.64 -30.19 52.84
C PHE A 246 79.73 -31.40 53.07
N PHE A 247 78.89 -31.71 52.08
CA PHE A 247 78.04 -32.91 52.03
C PHE A 247 78.61 -33.94 51.04
N LEU A 248 78.09 -35.18 51.08
CA LEU A 248 78.31 -36.15 49.99
C LEU A 248 77.59 -35.67 48.72
N SER A 249 78.13 -35.95 47.53
CA SER A 249 77.51 -35.53 46.27
C SER A 249 76.06 -36.05 46.12
N ALA A 250 75.74 -37.22 46.65
CA ALA A 250 74.38 -37.76 46.69
C ALA A 250 73.39 -36.85 47.45
N ASP A 251 73.79 -36.24 48.57
CA ASP A 251 72.96 -35.30 49.32
C ASP A 251 72.88 -33.93 48.62
N ILE A 252 73.97 -33.49 47.96
CA ILE A 252 73.99 -32.26 47.15
C ILE A 252 73.05 -32.40 45.95
N HIS A 253 73.12 -33.51 45.20
CA HIS A 253 72.17 -33.81 44.13
C HIS A 253 70.73 -33.90 44.66
N ARG A 254 70.49 -34.45 45.86
CA ARG A 254 69.14 -34.48 46.47
C ARG A 254 68.64 -33.07 46.81
N PHE A 255 69.50 -32.20 47.34
CA PHE A 255 69.17 -30.79 47.58
C PHE A 255 68.84 -30.06 46.27
N MET A 256 69.74 -30.12 45.28
CA MET A 256 69.55 -29.45 43.99
C MET A 256 68.32 -29.96 43.23
N ASN A 257 67.99 -31.26 43.34
CA ASN A 257 66.77 -31.83 42.76
C ASN A 257 65.49 -31.34 43.47
N ASN A 258 65.53 -31.11 44.79
CA ASN A 258 64.41 -30.52 45.52
C ASN A 258 64.17 -29.07 45.10
N GLU A 259 65.23 -28.27 44.99
CA GLU A 259 65.13 -26.88 44.52
C GLU A 259 64.66 -26.82 43.06
N ALA A 260 65.22 -27.65 42.18
CA ALA A 260 64.77 -27.79 40.80
C ALA A 260 63.28 -28.20 40.72
N MET A 261 62.82 -29.12 41.58
CA MET A 261 61.39 -29.48 41.66
C MET A 261 60.52 -28.29 42.07
N LEU A 262 60.93 -27.51 43.07
CA LEU A 262 60.18 -26.33 43.51
C LEU A 262 60.10 -25.26 42.41
N ILE A 263 61.21 -24.98 41.74
CA ILE A 263 61.27 -24.02 40.64
C ILE A 263 60.46 -24.52 39.43
N ASN A 264 60.57 -25.80 39.07
CA ASN A 264 59.80 -26.40 37.97
C ASN A 264 58.29 -26.34 38.22
N ARG A 265 57.82 -26.46 39.47
CA ARG A 265 56.40 -26.23 39.81
C ARG A 265 55.95 -24.81 39.49
N VAL A 266 56.81 -23.81 39.71
CA VAL A 266 56.54 -22.40 39.38
C VAL A 266 56.58 -22.17 37.86
N LEU A 267 57.60 -22.67 37.15
CA LEU A 267 57.69 -22.55 35.69
C LEU A 267 56.48 -23.20 34.99
N LEU A 268 56.06 -24.39 35.43
CA LEU A 268 54.85 -25.06 34.93
C LEU A 268 53.57 -24.28 35.26
N ALA A 269 53.50 -23.61 36.42
CA ALA A 269 52.38 -22.72 36.74
C ALA A 269 52.33 -21.49 35.82
N ASN A 270 53.48 -20.89 35.50
CA ASN A 270 53.61 -19.76 34.59
C ASN A 270 53.25 -20.14 33.16
N GLN A 271 53.76 -21.26 32.64
CA GLN A 271 53.40 -21.78 31.31
C GLN A 271 51.89 -22.07 31.19
N ARG A 272 51.27 -22.62 32.24
CA ARG A 272 49.80 -22.77 32.34
C ARG A 272 49.09 -21.41 32.38
N ALA A 273 49.64 -20.41 33.06
CA ALA A 273 49.07 -19.07 33.12
C ALA A 273 49.14 -18.34 31.76
N ILE A 274 50.27 -18.43 31.04
CA ILE A 274 50.43 -17.90 29.68
C ILE A 274 49.45 -18.59 28.73
N SER A 275 49.38 -19.92 28.76
CA SER A 275 48.44 -20.70 27.93
C SER A 275 46.97 -20.33 28.21
N LYS A 276 46.61 -20.11 29.48
CA LYS A 276 45.27 -19.67 29.91
C LYS A 276 44.99 -18.22 29.53
N LEU A 277 45.99 -17.34 29.56
CA LEU A 277 45.90 -15.96 29.09
C LEU A 277 45.64 -15.92 27.59
N PHE A 278 46.44 -16.63 26.78
CA PHE A 278 46.22 -16.76 25.33
C PHE A 278 44.81 -17.27 25.01
N PHE A 279 44.38 -18.37 25.64
CA PHE A 279 43.03 -18.91 25.47
C PHE A 279 41.94 -17.90 25.84
N ASN A 280 42.07 -17.20 26.96
CA ASN A 280 41.11 -16.18 27.38
C ASN A 280 41.07 -14.97 26.44
N LEU A 281 42.22 -14.48 25.98
CA LEU A 281 42.33 -13.39 25.01
C LEU A 281 41.68 -13.78 23.68
N MET A 282 42.05 -14.92 23.10
CA MET A 282 41.43 -15.44 21.88
C MET A 282 39.92 -15.62 22.04
N LYS A 283 39.46 -16.19 23.16
CA LYS A 283 38.02 -16.36 23.48
C LYS A 283 37.30 -15.02 23.61
N SER A 284 37.95 -13.99 24.15
CA SER A 284 37.40 -12.63 24.22
C SER A 284 37.30 -11.98 22.83
N GLU A 285 38.31 -12.17 21.97
CA GLU A 285 38.32 -11.62 20.62
C GLU A 285 37.29 -12.31 19.72
N MET A 286 37.09 -13.64 19.82
CA MET A 286 36.01 -14.32 19.09
C MET A 286 34.62 -13.80 19.51
N LYS A 287 34.42 -13.53 20.81
CA LYS A 287 33.18 -12.92 21.32
C LYS A 287 33.00 -11.49 20.82
N ARG A 288 34.08 -10.70 20.81
CA ARG A 288 34.08 -9.33 20.30
C ARG A 288 33.67 -9.31 18.83
N GLU A 289 34.36 -10.08 17.99
CA GLU A 289 34.06 -10.26 16.57
C GLU A 289 32.61 -10.69 16.30
N LEU A 290 32.07 -11.64 17.07
CA LEU A 290 30.66 -12.03 16.97
C LEU A 290 29.72 -10.85 17.28
N SER A 291 30.01 -10.06 18.33
CA SER A 291 29.20 -8.88 18.67
C SER A 291 29.30 -7.77 17.61
N LEU A 292 30.47 -7.57 17.00
CA LEU A 292 30.64 -6.65 15.88
C LEU A 292 29.87 -7.11 14.64
N ARG A 293 29.88 -8.42 14.35
CA ARG A 293 29.11 -9.01 13.23
C ARG A 293 27.60 -8.88 13.42
N LEU A 294 27.10 -9.04 14.65
CA LEU A 294 25.68 -8.83 14.96
C LEU A 294 25.30 -7.36 14.80
N LYS A 295 26.05 -6.43 15.41
CA LYS A 295 25.85 -4.98 15.21
C LYS A 295 25.86 -4.58 13.73
N TRP A 296 26.80 -5.13 12.96
CA TRP A 296 26.89 -4.96 11.52
C TRP A 296 25.63 -5.46 10.81
N GLN A 297 25.19 -6.69 11.07
CA GLN A 297 23.98 -7.26 10.46
C GLN A 297 22.72 -6.45 10.78
N ASP A 298 22.60 -5.91 11.98
CA ASP A 298 21.46 -5.04 12.35
C ASP A 298 21.55 -3.65 11.71
N ARG A 299 22.75 -3.08 11.56
CA ARG A 299 22.97 -1.85 10.76
C ARG A 299 22.61 -2.06 9.28
N VAL A 300 22.96 -3.20 8.68
CA VAL A 300 22.57 -3.56 7.30
C VAL A 300 21.04 -3.67 7.15
N LYS A 301 20.34 -4.30 8.10
CA LYS A 301 18.86 -4.37 8.09
C LYS A 301 18.25 -2.97 8.16
N ASN A 302 18.74 -2.13 9.07
CA ASN A 302 18.21 -0.78 9.28
C ASN A 302 18.46 0.12 8.05
N TRP A 303 19.63 0.02 7.41
CA TRP A 303 19.91 0.68 6.13
C TRP A 303 18.98 0.20 5.01
N LYS A 304 18.78 -1.12 4.84
CA LYS A 304 17.82 -1.68 3.86
C LYS A 304 16.40 -1.13 4.09
N LEU A 305 15.93 -1.11 5.34
CA LEU A 305 14.62 -0.57 5.69
C LEU A 305 14.51 0.93 5.40
N ALA A 306 15.55 1.72 5.74
CA ALA A 306 15.59 3.14 5.46
C ALA A 306 15.53 3.45 3.95
N GLN A 307 16.35 2.77 3.13
CA GLN A 307 16.36 2.97 1.68
C GLN A 307 15.04 2.50 1.02
N LYS A 308 14.44 1.38 1.48
CA LYS A 308 13.08 0.98 1.04
C LYS A 308 12.06 2.08 1.36
N ASN A 309 12.02 2.54 2.61
CA ASN A 309 11.04 3.53 3.05
C ASN A 309 11.22 4.86 2.30
N TYR A 310 12.46 5.28 2.04
CA TYR A 310 12.76 6.47 1.25
C TYR A 310 12.26 6.34 -0.21
N ILE A 311 12.47 5.18 -0.85
CA ILE A 311 11.97 4.91 -2.20
C ILE A 311 10.44 4.94 -2.24
N VAL A 312 9.76 4.32 -1.26
CA VAL A 312 8.29 4.35 -1.16
C VAL A 312 7.78 5.77 -0.91
N GLN A 313 8.47 6.56 -0.08
CA GLN A 313 8.13 7.96 0.17
C GLN A 313 8.31 8.84 -1.07
N SER A 314 9.41 8.67 -1.81
CA SER A 314 9.66 9.36 -3.08
C SER A 314 8.54 9.11 -4.11
N PHE A 315 8.04 7.88 -4.19
CA PHE A 315 6.91 7.54 -5.05
C PHE A 315 5.59 8.14 -4.53
N ARG A 316 5.36 8.18 -3.22
CA ARG A 316 4.18 8.84 -2.62
C ARG A 316 4.18 10.35 -2.92
N GLU A 317 5.33 11.00 -2.86
CA GLU A 317 5.50 12.40 -3.28
C GLU A 317 5.23 12.59 -4.78
N PHE A 318 5.75 11.70 -5.64
CA PHE A 318 5.41 11.68 -7.07
C PHE A 318 3.89 11.56 -7.31
N MET A 319 3.21 10.67 -6.60
CA MET A 319 1.76 10.46 -6.73
C MET A 319 0.92 11.63 -6.20
N VAL A 320 1.45 12.49 -5.32
CA VAL A 320 0.75 13.66 -4.77
C VAL A 320 0.87 14.91 -5.68
N ASN A 321 1.77 14.90 -6.67
CA ASN A 321 1.93 16.00 -7.62
C ASN A 321 0.63 16.36 -8.35
N GLU A 322 0.35 17.66 -8.49
CA GLU A 322 -0.88 18.13 -9.15
C GLU A 322 -0.95 17.68 -10.62
N GLU A 323 0.19 17.57 -11.34
CA GLU A 323 0.22 17.04 -12.72
C GLU A 323 -0.27 15.59 -12.86
N ILE A 324 -0.26 14.83 -11.76
CA ILE A 324 -0.70 13.43 -11.69
C ILE A 324 -2.13 13.33 -11.14
N GLN A 325 -2.46 14.11 -10.09
CA GLN A 325 -3.79 14.12 -9.47
C GLN A 325 -4.84 14.88 -10.30
N ASN A 326 -4.47 16.01 -10.89
CA ASN A 326 -5.38 16.92 -11.63
C ASN A 326 -4.75 17.31 -12.98
N PRO A 327 -4.61 16.39 -13.95
CA PRO A 327 -3.74 16.58 -15.10
C PRO A 327 -4.13 17.80 -15.95
N PRO A 328 -3.20 18.71 -16.30
CA PRO A 328 -3.54 19.96 -17.00
C PRO A 328 -4.16 19.71 -18.39
N ALA A 329 -3.81 18.62 -19.05
CA ALA A 329 -4.41 18.21 -20.33
C ALA A 329 -5.92 17.87 -20.20
N VAL A 330 -6.35 17.36 -19.03
CA VAL A 330 -7.76 17.10 -18.73
C VAL A 330 -8.52 18.41 -18.56
N LYS A 331 -7.94 19.35 -17.79
CA LYS A 331 -8.50 20.70 -17.61
C LYS A 331 -8.73 21.38 -18.98
N THR A 332 -7.75 21.32 -19.89
CA THR A 332 -7.92 21.88 -21.24
C THR A 332 -8.97 21.16 -22.09
N GLU A 333 -9.10 19.83 -22.01
CA GLU A 333 -10.13 19.12 -22.78
C GLU A 333 -11.55 19.35 -22.23
N MET A 334 -11.68 19.49 -20.90
CA MET A 334 -12.91 19.94 -20.23
C MET A 334 -13.31 21.34 -20.69
N GLU A 335 -12.35 22.27 -20.79
CA GLU A 335 -12.57 23.60 -21.38
C GLU A 335 -13.03 23.51 -22.85
N THR A 336 -12.47 22.62 -23.67
CA THR A 336 -12.96 22.48 -25.07
C THR A 336 -14.40 21.96 -25.12
N MET A 337 -14.77 21.04 -24.23
CA MET A 337 -16.12 20.49 -24.13
C MET A 337 -17.13 21.57 -23.73
N ILE A 338 -16.83 22.35 -22.69
CA ILE A 338 -17.70 23.44 -22.24
C ILE A 338 -17.90 24.48 -23.35
N ASN A 339 -16.83 24.90 -24.03
CA ASN A 339 -16.92 25.86 -25.13
C ASN A 339 -17.72 25.33 -26.33
N GLY A 340 -17.56 24.04 -26.67
CA GLY A 340 -18.33 23.40 -27.74
C GLY A 340 -19.81 23.20 -27.37
N GLN A 341 -20.12 22.85 -26.13
CA GLN A 341 -21.49 22.80 -25.60
C GLN A 341 -22.17 24.16 -25.65
N ILE A 342 -21.50 25.25 -25.25
CA ILE A 342 -22.02 26.63 -25.35
C ILE A 342 -22.35 26.97 -26.81
N LEU A 343 -21.44 26.69 -27.75
CA LEU A 343 -21.64 26.98 -29.18
C LEU A 343 -22.80 26.17 -29.79
N LEU A 344 -22.96 24.90 -29.41
CA LEU A 344 -24.08 24.07 -29.88
C LEU A 344 -25.41 24.46 -29.23
N ASN A 345 -25.40 24.86 -27.95
CA ASN A 345 -26.59 25.33 -27.26
C ASN A 345 -27.07 26.69 -27.78
N ALA A 346 -26.17 27.58 -28.20
CA ALA A 346 -26.54 28.81 -28.91
C ALA A 346 -27.34 28.50 -30.19
N LYS A 347 -26.86 27.57 -31.02
CA LYS A 347 -27.59 27.08 -32.21
C LYS A 347 -28.92 26.39 -31.86
N ARG A 348 -29.01 25.75 -30.69
CA ARG A 348 -30.25 25.15 -30.21
C ARG A 348 -31.28 26.22 -29.88
N LEU A 349 -30.86 27.33 -29.27
CA LEU A 349 -31.72 28.49 -29.03
C LEU A 349 -32.16 29.17 -30.33
N GLU A 350 -31.30 29.27 -31.34
CA GLU A 350 -31.66 29.76 -32.69
C GLU A 350 -32.77 28.90 -33.32
N ILE A 351 -32.63 27.56 -33.30
CA ILE A 351 -33.65 26.63 -33.80
C ILE A 351 -34.96 26.74 -32.98
N LEU A 352 -34.87 26.86 -31.64
CA LEU A 352 -36.05 27.02 -30.80
C LEU A 352 -36.77 28.36 -31.02
N GLN A 353 -36.05 29.42 -31.38
CA GLN A 353 -36.66 30.73 -31.71
C GLN A 353 -37.44 30.68 -33.03
N HIS A 354 -36.92 30.00 -34.06
CA HIS A 354 -37.60 29.80 -35.36
C HIS A 354 -38.95 29.07 -35.21
N LEU A 355 -39.22 28.38 -34.10
CA LEU A 355 -40.53 27.77 -33.83
C LEU A 355 -41.66 28.81 -33.72
N VAL A 356 -41.35 30.06 -33.33
CA VAL A 356 -42.33 31.16 -33.22
C VAL A 356 -42.81 31.64 -34.60
N ASP A 357 -41.95 31.57 -35.61
CA ASP A 357 -42.31 31.91 -36.99
C ASP A 357 -43.17 30.82 -37.66
N LEU A 358 -43.14 29.59 -37.12
CA LEU A 358 -43.92 28.43 -37.57
C LEU A 358 -45.31 28.35 -36.91
N LEU A 359 -46.02 29.48 -36.84
CA LEU A 359 -47.41 29.53 -36.37
C LEU A 359 -48.41 29.65 -37.54
N PRO A 360 -49.62 29.05 -37.42
CA PRO A 360 -50.71 29.31 -38.36
C PRO A 360 -51.05 30.81 -38.46
N PRO A 361 -51.41 31.34 -39.65
CA PRO A 361 -51.72 30.62 -40.89
C PRO A 361 -50.51 30.38 -41.82
N ALA A 362 -49.29 30.75 -41.42
CA ALA A 362 -48.10 30.63 -42.27
C ALA A 362 -47.49 29.22 -42.28
N CYS A 363 -47.66 28.49 -41.17
CA CYS A 363 -47.10 27.16 -40.94
C CYS A 363 -47.69 26.06 -41.83
N THR A 364 -46.83 25.23 -42.44
CA THR A 364 -47.21 23.90 -42.95
C THR A 364 -46.63 22.78 -42.08
N GLN A 365 -47.33 21.64 -42.00
CA GLN A 365 -46.85 20.45 -41.29
C GLN A 365 -45.48 19.94 -41.81
N ALA A 366 -45.11 20.26 -43.07
CA ALA A 366 -43.81 19.90 -43.63
C ALA A 366 -42.66 20.65 -42.93
N GLU A 367 -42.84 21.94 -42.66
CA GLU A 367 -41.83 22.79 -42.02
C GLU A 367 -41.64 22.43 -40.54
N VAL A 368 -42.73 22.15 -39.80
CA VAL A 368 -42.65 21.63 -38.42
C VAL A 368 -41.89 20.30 -38.36
N ASN A 369 -42.13 19.41 -39.34
CA ASN A 369 -41.41 18.14 -39.46
C ASN A 369 -39.92 18.33 -39.79
N GLU A 370 -39.53 19.38 -40.51
CA GLU A 370 -38.14 19.68 -40.87
C GLU A 370 -37.39 20.39 -39.73
N TRP A 371 -38.06 21.33 -39.06
CA TRP A 371 -37.62 21.95 -37.81
C TRP A 371 -37.31 20.90 -36.74
N TYR A 372 -38.22 19.95 -36.50
CA TYR A 372 -38.02 18.89 -35.50
C TYR A 372 -36.86 17.97 -35.85
N LYS A 373 -36.71 17.56 -37.13
CA LYS A 373 -35.53 16.81 -37.60
C LYS A 373 -34.24 17.58 -37.35
N SER A 374 -34.24 18.89 -37.58
CA SER A 374 -33.08 19.75 -37.37
C SER A 374 -32.69 19.84 -35.89
N LEU A 375 -33.67 20.01 -34.99
CA LEU A 375 -33.46 20.00 -33.55
C LEU A 375 -32.93 18.64 -33.04
N VAL A 376 -33.52 17.53 -33.48
CA VAL A 376 -33.08 16.17 -33.14
C VAL A 376 -31.67 15.87 -33.66
N ASN A 377 -31.33 16.35 -34.87
CA ASN A 377 -29.99 16.19 -35.43
C ASN A 377 -28.94 17.05 -34.68
N LEU A 378 -29.32 18.25 -34.21
CA LEU A 378 -28.44 19.06 -33.37
C LEU A 378 -28.18 18.42 -32.00
N ASN A 379 -29.22 17.89 -31.33
CA ASN A 379 -29.04 17.15 -30.07
C ASN A 379 -28.08 15.96 -30.26
N LYS A 380 -28.26 15.15 -31.32
CA LYS A 380 -27.32 14.06 -31.66
C LYS A 380 -25.89 14.54 -31.91
N SER A 381 -25.72 15.76 -32.43
CA SER A 381 -24.40 16.40 -32.59
C SER A 381 -23.80 16.86 -31.27
N MET A 382 -24.61 17.28 -30.29
CA MET A 382 -24.18 17.56 -28.91
C MET A 382 -23.72 16.27 -28.23
N ASP A 383 -24.50 15.20 -28.31
CA ASP A 383 -24.13 13.89 -27.75
C ASP A 383 -22.84 13.34 -28.38
N ALA A 384 -22.66 13.53 -29.71
CA ALA A 384 -21.46 13.12 -30.42
C ALA A 384 -20.23 13.94 -29.99
N HIS A 385 -20.39 15.25 -29.78
CA HIS A 385 -19.34 16.12 -29.27
C HIS A 385 -18.94 15.74 -27.83
N ASN A 386 -19.92 15.55 -26.93
CA ASN A 386 -19.68 15.13 -25.56
C ASN A 386 -18.93 13.78 -25.51
N ARG A 387 -19.38 12.78 -26.27
CA ARG A 387 -18.68 11.47 -26.38
C ARG A 387 -17.25 11.62 -26.93
N GLN A 388 -17.03 12.52 -27.90
CA GLN A 388 -15.69 12.78 -28.42
C GLN A 388 -14.76 13.38 -27.36
N CYS A 389 -15.23 14.35 -26.58
CA CYS A 389 -14.46 14.95 -25.49
C CYS A 389 -14.19 13.95 -24.35
N MET A 390 -15.20 13.18 -23.94
CA MET A 390 -15.06 12.11 -22.94
C MET A 390 -14.01 11.07 -23.35
N MET A 391 -13.99 10.64 -24.62
CA MET A 391 -12.96 9.73 -25.14
C MET A 391 -11.55 10.33 -25.03
N LYS A 392 -11.37 11.63 -25.33
CA LYS A 392 -10.07 12.30 -25.16
C LYS A 392 -9.65 12.38 -23.69
N ILE A 393 -10.56 12.80 -22.80
CA ILE A 393 -10.28 12.91 -21.35
C ILE A 393 -9.82 11.56 -20.82
N ARG A 394 -10.52 10.48 -21.19
CA ARG A 394 -10.12 9.10 -20.91
C ARG A 394 -8.71 8.79 -21.44
N THR A 395 -8.36 9.15 -22.68
CA THR A 395 -7.00 8.96 -23.21
C THR A 395 -5.94 9.75 -22.41
N GLN A 396 -6.26 10.92 -21.86
CA GLN A 396 -5.35 11.64 -20.95
C GLN A 396 -5.19 10.91 -19.60
N HIS A 397 -6.28 10.39 -19.03
CA HIS A 397 -6.24 9.58 -17.80
C HIS A 397 -5.40 8.30 -17.99
N GLU A 398 -5.62 7.59 -19.10
CA GLU A 398 -4.83 6.41 -19.50
C GLU A 398 -3.34 6.76 -19.72
N THR A 399 -3.04 7.94 -20.29
CA THR A 399 -1.66 8.43 -20.45
C THR A 399 -0.97 8.72 -19.11
N VAL A 400 -1.70 9.27 -18.12
CA VAL A 400 -1.18 9.50 -16.77
C VAL A 400 -1.00 8.19 -16.02
N GLN A 401 -1.94 7.25 -16.13
CA GLN A 401 -1.82 5.90 -15.59
C GLN A 401 -0.58 5.17 -16.13
N GLN A 402 -0.31 5.28 -17.45
CA GLN A 402 0.90 4.73 -18.06
C GLN A 402 2.19 5.36 -17.51
N LYS A 403 2.23 6.67 -17.27
CA LYS A 403 3.36 7.33 -16.58
C LYS A 403 3.56 6.79 -15.16
N CYS A 404 2.48 6.63 -14.40
CA CYS A 404 2.54 6.07 -13.04
C CYS A 404 3.09 4.64 -13.06
N LEU A 405 2.61 3.78 -13.95
CA LEU A 405 3.10 2.41 -14.10
C LEU A 405 4.58 2.35 -14.54
N ALA A 406 5.04 3.29 -15.38
CA ALA A 406 6.45 3.41 -15.75
C ALA A 406 7.33 3.81 -14.55
N GLU A 407 6.89 4.75 -13.71
CA GLU A 407 7.58 5.10 -12.47
C GLU A 407 7.57 3.94 -11.45
N VAL A 408 6.48 3.17 -11.33
CA VAL A 408 6.44 1.94 -10.50
C VAL A 408 7.56 0.97 -10.93
N GLN A 409 7.79 0.79 -12.24
CA GLN A 409 8.92 -0.03 -12.72
C GLN A 409 10.28 0.66 -12.47
N LEU A 410 10.38 1.98 -12.58
CA LEU A 410 11.62 2.71 -12.23
C LEU A 410 11.98 2.53 -10.75
N TYR A 411 11.02 2.61 -9.84
CA TYR A 411 11.24 2.37 -8.40
C TYR A 411 11.48 0.90 -8.07
N LYS A 412 10.84 -0.06 -8.76
CA LYS A 412 11.21 -1.49 -8.69
C LYS A 412 12.69 -1.68 -9.07
N ASN A 413 13.13 -1.06 -10.18
CA ASN A 413 14.51 -1.15 -10.63
C ASN A 413 15.49 -0.45 -9.68
N LYS A 414 15.13 0.69 -9.07
CA LYS A 414 15.91 1.36 -8.01
C LYS A 414 16.13 0.43 -6.80
N LEU A 415 15.08 -0.25 -6.31
CA LEU A 415 15.16 -1.20 -5.18
C LEU A 415 16.11 -2.38 -5.46
N LEU A 416 16.07 -2.90 -6.69
CA LEU A 416 16.90 -4.03 -7.13
C LEU A 416 18.36 -3.62 -7.37
N ASN A 417 18.59 -2.51 -8.09
CA ASN A 417 19.93 -2.03 -8.41
C ASN A 417 20.75 -1.64 -7.17
N LEU A 418 20.09 -1.13 -6.12
CA LEU A 418 20.73 -0.85 -4.82
C LEU A 418 20.90 -2.10 -3.93
N ASN A 419 20.53 -3.30 -4.41
CA ASN A 419 20.52 -4.55 -3.65
C ASN A 419 19.79 -4.45 -2.30
N VAL A 420 18.78 -3.58 -2.20
CA VAL A 420 18.03 -3.33 -0.95
C VAL A 420 17.11 -4.52 -0.64
N CYS A 421 16.37 -4.98 -1.65
CA CYS A 421 15.42 -6.09 -1.57
C CYS A 421 15.82 -7.22 -2.54
N THR A 422 15.44 -8.45 -2.22
CA THR A 422 15.37 -9.53 -3.22
C THR A 422 14.21 -9.28 -4.20
N GLN A 423 14.20 -9.99 -5.33
CA GLN A 423 13.13 -9.90 -6.35
C GLN A 423 11.73 -10.02 -5.73
N LYS A 424 11.54 -10.97 -4.81
CA LYS A 424 10.25 -11.22 -4.15
C LYS A 424 9.84 -10.08 -3.23
N GLU A 425 10.74 -9.62 -2.36
CA GLU A 425 10.47 -8.50 -1.45
C GLU A 425 10.21 -7.19 -2.23
N ALA A 426 10.87 -7.01 -3.39
CA ALA A 426 10.60 -5.89 -4.29
C ALA A 426 9.21 -6.01 -4.95
N GLU A 427 8.80 -7.21 -5.37
CA GLU A 427 7.46 -7.48 -5.92
C GLU A 427 6.35 -7.35 -4.88
N GLU A 428 6.56 -7.85 -3.66
CA GLU A 428 5.68 -7.64 -2.51
C GLU A 428 5.53 -6.14 -2.19
N THR A 429 6.62 -5.36 -2.25
CA THR A 429 6.59 -3.90 -2.03
C THR A 429 5.88 -3.16 -3.17
N VAL A 430 6.13 -3.54 -4.43
CA VAL A 430 5.43 -2.98 -5.60
C VAL A 430 3.93 -3.22 -5.50
N ASN A 431 3.52 -4.43 -5.12
CA ASN A 431 2.11 -4.81 -5.07
C ASN A 431 1.37 -4.22 -3.84
N SER A 432 2.02 -4.14 -2.68
CA SER A 432 1.38 -3.65 -1.45
C SER A 432 1.39 -2.13 -1.30
N ASP A 433 2.48 -1.44 -1.69
CA ASP A 433 2.55 0.02 -1.67
C ASP A 433 2.20 0.60 -3.06
N LEU A 434 3.08 0.40 -4.05
CA LEU A 434 3.16 1.29 -5.21
C LEU A 434 1.96 1.14 -6.19
N LEU A 435 1.52 -0.09 -6.43
CA LEU A 435 0.34 -0.36 -7.25
C LEU A 435 -0.95 0.06 -6.55
N GLN A 436 -1.07 -0.09 -5.22
CA GLN A 436 -2.27 0.32 -4.48
C GLN A 436 -2.59 1.82 -4.67
N TRP A 437 -1.57 2.68 -4.68
CA TRP A 437 -1.73 4.11 -4.99
C TRP A 437 -2.15 4.37 -6.44
N THR A 438 -1.58 3.62 -7.38
CA THR A 438 -1.90 3.72 -8.81
C THR A 438 -3.34 3.26 -9.10
N GLU A 439 -3.77 2.16 -8.50
CA GLU A 439 -5.15 1.64 -8.56
C GLU A 439 -6.17 2.57 -7.89
N LYS A 440 -5.78 3.31 -6.84
CA LYS A 440 -6.67 4.29 -6.20
C LYS A 440 -6.91 5.48 -7.14
N LEU A 441 -5.85 6.01 -7.75
CA LEU A 441 -5.96 7.09 -8.74
C LEU A 441 -6.78 6.65 -9.97
N GLN A 442 -6.53 5.44 -10.48
CA GLN A 442 -7.32 4.86 -11.57
C GLN A 442 -8.81 4.79 -11.22
N ARG A 443 -9.17 4.28 -10.03
CA ARG A 443 -10.57 4.17 -9.60
C ARG A 443 -11.26 5.53 -9.50
N GLN A 444 -10.58 6.55 -9.01
CA GLN A 444 -11.10 7.92 -8.98
C GLN A 444 -11.39 8.42 -10.41
N PHE A 445 -10.42 8.28 -11.32
CA PHE A 445 -10.58 8.67 -12.73
C PHE A 445 -11.70 7.89 -13.45
N GLU A 446 -11.91 6.62 -13.12
CA GLU A 446 -13.00 5.79 -13.65
C GLU A 446 -14.36 6.20 -13.08
N GLU A 447 -14.43 6.58 -11.80
CA GLU A 447 -15.64 7.05 -11.13
C GLU A 447 -16.09 8.43 -11.62
N GLU A 448 -15.15 9.39 -11.76
CA GLU A 448 -15.39 10.70 -12.37
C GLU A 448 -15.93 10.59 -13.81
N LEU A 449 -15.29 9.76 -14.64
CA LEU A 449 -15.75 9.50 -16.02
C LEU A 449 -17.12 8.81 -16.07
N LYS A 450 -17.38 7.86 -15.17
CA LYS A 450 -18.67 7.14 -15.08
C LYS A 450 -19.80 8.07 -14.67
N ASN A 451 -19.56 8.99 -13.73
CA ASN A 451 -20.57 9.95 -13.27
C ASN A 451 -20.94 10.93 -14.40
N MET A 452 -19.96 11.50 -15.09
CA MET A 452 -20.20 12.37 -16.26
C MET A 452 -20.94 11.64 -17.40
N ASP A 453 -20.59 10.39 -17.71
CA ASP A 453 -21.32 9.61 -18.74
C ASP A 453 -22.77 9.33 -18.32
N GLY A 454 -23.02 9.02 -17.04
CA GLY A 454 -24.35 8.85 -16.49
C GLY A 454 -25.22 10.12 -16.58
N GLU A 455 -24.65 11.27 -16.20
CA GLU A 455 -25.30 12.58 -16.33
C GLU A 455 -25.61 12.93 -17.80
N PHE A 456 -24.66 12.71 -18.72
CA PHE A 456 -24.89 12.93 -20.15
C PHE A 456 -25.94 11.98 -20.74
N GLN A 457 -25.96 10.71 -20.34
CA GLN A 457 -27.01 9.76 -20.78
C GLN A 457 -28.39 10.18 -20.31
N GLU A 458 -28.52 10.66 -19.07
CA GLU A 458 -29.81 11.10 -18.52
C GLU A 458 -30.27 12.42 -19.14
N LEU A 459 -29.37 13.39 -19.29
CA LEU A 459 -29.62 14.64 -20.02
C LEU A 459 -30.02 14.39 -21.48
N ALA A 460 -29.45 13.37 -22.14
CA ALA A 460 -29.83 12.99 -23.50
C ALA A 460 -31.28 12.45 -23.56
N LYS A 461 -31.68 11.58 -22.64
CA LYS A 461 -33.07 11.07 -22.53
C LYS A 461 -34.06 12.21 -22.30
N GLN A 462 -33.76 13.11 -21.36
CA GLN A 462 -34.62 14.26 -21.04
C GLN A 462 -34.74 15.21 -22.23
N ASN A 463 -33.64 15.48 -22.95
CA ASN A 463 -33.69 16.27 -24.18
C ASN A 463 -34.49 15.60 -25.31
N GLU A 464 -34.34 14.28 -25.49
CA GLU A 464 -35.13 13.53 -26.49
C GLU A 464 -36.62 13.59 -26.17
N GLN A 465 -36.99 13.43 -24.89
CA GLN A 465 -38.37 13.47 -24.44
C GLN A 465 -38.98 14.87 -24.55
N ASN A 466 -38.30 15.90 -24.03
CA ASN A 466 -38.74 17.29 -24.15
C ASN A 466 -38.90 17.72 -25.62
N CYS A 467 -38.05 17.24 -26.53
CA CYS A 467 -38.19 17.50 -27.95
C CYS A 467 -39.36 16.73 -28.60
N ARG A 468 -39.66 15.50 -28.17
CA ARG A 468 -40.87 14.77 -28.60
C ARG A 468 -42.14 15.52 -28.18
N ASP A 469 -42.24 15.87 -26.90
CA ASP A 469 -43.46 16.46 -26.33
C ASP A 469 -43.75 17.84 -26.92
N LEU A 470 -42.70 18.66 -27.11
CA LEU A 470 -42.78 19.93 -27.82
C LEU A 470 -43.22 19.76 -29.29
N TYR A 471 -42.71 18.75 -29.99
CA TYR A 471 -43.12 18.46 -31.36
C TYR A 471 -44.58 18.01 -31.46
N SER A 472 -45.06 17.13 -30.58
CA SER A 472 -46.46 16.72 -30.57
C SER A 472 -47.39 17.90 -30.27
N TYR A 473 -47.01 18.79 -29.34
CA TYR A 473 -47.79 19.98 -29.00
C TYR A 473 -47.99 20.92 -30.20
N PHE A 474 -46.91 21.20 -30.95
CA PHE A 474 -47.00 22.04 -32.16
C PHE A 474 -47.67 21.33 -33.35
N GLN A 475 -47.52 20.00 -33.48
CA GLN A 475 -48.26 19.21 -34.47
C GLN A 475 -49.77 19.24 -34.21
N GLU A 476 -50.20 19.05 -32.96
CA GLU A 476 -51.61 19.11 -32.57
C GLU A 476 -52.20 20.51 -32.77
N ALA A 477 -51.50 21.56 -32.33
CA ALA A 477 -51.91 22.94 -32.55
C ALA A 477 -52.05 23.30 -34.05
N SER A 478 -51.13 22.81 -34.90
CA SER A 478 -51.21 22.98 -36.36
C SER A 478 -52.42 22.25 -36.95
N SER A 479 -52.72 21.03 -36.47
CA SER A 479 -53.86 20.24 -36.96
C SER A 479 -55.22 20.91 -36.72
N LEU A 480 -55.35 21.77 -35.71
CA LEU A 480 -56.55 22.57 -35.48
C LEU A 480 -56.79 23.58 -36.61
N TRP A 481 -55.72 24.16 -37.16
CA TRP A 481 -55.80 25.06 -38.32
C TRP A 481 -56.12 24.28 -39.61
N ASP A 482 -55.48 23.12 -39.85
CA ASP A 482 -55.80 22.27 -41.00
C ASP A 482 -57.27 21.85 -41.02
N VAL A 483 -57.84 21.49 -39.87
CA VAL A 483 -59.27 21.16 -39.72
C VAL A 483 -60.15 22.38 -40.00
N HIS A 484 -59.78 23.57 -39.54
CA HIS A 484 -60.52 24.81 -39.83
C HIS A 484 -60.50 25.13 -41.33
N GLN A 485 -59.32 25.10 -41.97
CA GLN A 485 -59.14 25.36 -43.40
C GLN A 485 -59.91 24.35 -44.27
N LEU A 486 -59.94 23.07 -43.87
CA LEU A 486 -60.76 22.05 -44.52
C LEU A 486 -62.25 22.40 -44.47
N LYS A 487 -62.80 22.70 -43.29
CA LYS A 487 -64.22 23.04 -43.14
C LYS A 487 -64.61 24.34 -43.84
N LEU A 488 -63.74 25.36 -43.86
CA LEU A 488 -63.97 26.58 -44.65
C LEU A 488 -64.13 26.24 -46.14
N SER A 489 -63.29 25.33 -46.64
CA SER A 489 -63.37 24.80 -48.01
C SER A 489 -64.65 23.98 -48.24
N GLU A 490 -65.11 23.21 -47.25
CA GLU A 490 -66.41 22.52 -47.30
C GLU A 490 -67.59 23.50 -47.37
N GLN A 491 -67.56 24.60 -46.60
CA GLN A 491 -68.61 25.63 -46.64
C GLN A 491 -68.65 26.36 -47.99
N GLU A 492 -67.50 26.68 -48.58
CA GLU A 492 -67.43 27.24 -49.94
C GLU A 492 -67.96 26.24 -50.98
N GLY A 493 -67.55 24.97 -50.89
CA GLY A 493 -68.06 23.90 -51.74
C GLY A 493 -69.57 23.68 -51.62
N GLU A 494 -70.12 23.76 -50.41
CA GLU A 494 -71.56 23.64 -50.18
C GLU A 494 -72.33 24.85 -50.73
N LEU A 495 -71.80 26.08 -50.59
CA LEU A 495 -72.37 27.26 -51.24
C LEU A 495 -72.36 27.11 -52.76
N GLN A 496 -71.21 26.77 -53.36
CA GLN A 496 -71.08 26.60 -54.81
C GLN A 496 -72.06 25.56 -55.34
N LYS A 497 -72.20 24.40 -54.66
CA LYS A 497 -73.22 23.40 -54.96
C LYS A 497 -74.64 23.95 -54.84
N LYS A 498 -74.96 24.68 -53.75
CA LYS A 498 -76.26 25.32 -53.53
C LYS A 498 -76.60 26.34 -54.63
N LEU A 499 -75.60 27.05 -55.17
CA LEU A 499 -75.76 28.02 -56.27
C LEU A 499 -75.94 27.32 -57.63
N ASP A 500 -75.11 26.33 -57.95
CA ASP A 500 -75.19 25.61 -59.23
C ASP A 500 -76.45 24.75 -59.33
N GLU A 501 -76.91 24.13 -58.24
CA GLU A 501 -78.24 23.52 -58.21
C GLU A 501 -79.34 24.52 -58.56
N CYS A 502 -79.28 25.75 -58.02
CA CYS A 502 -80.24 26.80 -58.32
C CYS A 502 -80.16 27.22 -59.79
N ARG A 503 -78.96 27.47 -60.33
CA ARG A 503 -78.73 27.78 -61.75
C ARG A 503 -79.28 26.67 -62.65
N GLN A 504 -78.98 25.41 -62.38
CA GLN A 504 -79.47 24.27 -63.17
C GLN A 504 -81.00 24.12 -63.10
N LYS A 505 -81.61 24.27 -61.91
CA LYS A 505 -83.07 24.20 -61.73
C LYS A 505 -83.76 25.32 -62.50
N GLN A 506 -83.23 26.55 -62.43
CA GLN A 506 -83.79 27.71 -63.11
C GLN A 506 -83.60 27.65 -64.63
N ASN A 507 -82.40 27.32 -65.14
CA ASN A 507 -82.13 27.25 -66.58
C ASN A 507 -83.04 26.24 -67.29
N LYS A 508 -83.35 25.10 -66.64
CA LYS A 508 -84.32 24.11 -67.17
C LYS A 508 -85.74 24.68 -67.30
N LEU A 509 -86.16 25.54 -66.36
CA LEU A 509 -87.47 26.20 -66.41
C LEU A 509 -87.49 27.33 -67.45
N ILE A 510 -86.44 28.15 -67.52
CA ILE A 510 -86.31 29.22 -68.53
C ILE A 510 -86.31 28.62 -69.93
N GLN A 511 -85.51 27.59 -70.21
CA GLN A 511 -85.48 26.93 -71.51
C GLN A 511 -86.86 26.39 -71.92
N MET A 512 -87.65 25.85 -70.98
CA MET A 512 -89.02 25.43 -71.26
C MET A 512 -89.92 26.63 -71.63
N MET A 513 -89.74 27.78 -70.99
CA MET A 513 -90.51 29.00 -71.26
C MET A 513 -90.09 29.68 -72.56
N GLU A 514 -88.79 29.68 -72.89
CA GLU A 514 -88.25 30.14 -74.17
C GLU A 514 -88.74 29.28 -75.34
N ASN A 515 -88.68 27.94 -75.21
CA ASN A 515 -89.24 27.02 -76.21
C ASN A 515 -90.75 27.25 -76.41
N ASN A 516 -91.49 27.59 -75.34
CA ASN A 516 -92.91 27.96 -75.44
C ASN A 516 -93.12 29.33 -76.12
N LEU A 517 -92.24 30.29 -75.87
CA LEU A 517 -92.25 31.61 -76.51
C LEU A 517 -91.96 31.48 -78.01
N ASP A 518 -90.98 30.68 -78.43
CA ASP A 518 -90.70 30.40 -79.86
C ASP A 518 -91.93 29.79 -80.56
N ILE A 519 -92.62 28.87 -79.89
CA ILE A 519 -93.88 28.29 -80.37
C ILE A 519 -95.00 29.36 -80.51
N ILE A 520 -95.00 30.41 -79.69
CA ILE A 520 -95.93 31.55 -79.81
C ILE A 520 -95.49 32.50 -80.94
N LEU A 521 -94.19 32.77 -81.06
CA LEU A 521 -93.62 33.65 -82.09
C LEU A 521 -93.79 33.07 -83.50
N ASP A 522 -93.67 31.76 -83.69
CA ASP A 522 -93.92 31.14 -85.00
C ASP A 522 -95.43 31.09 -85.35
N LYS A 523 -96.30 30.91 -84.34
CA LYS A 523 -97.76 31.10 -84.50
C LYS A 523 -98.14 32.55 -84.83
N MET A 524 -97.37 33.52 -84.34
CA MET A 524 -97.50 34.94 -84.70
C MET A 524 -97.04 35.17 -86.14
N ARG A 525 -95.88 34.62 -86.54
CA ARG A 525 -95.34 34.67 -87.91
C ARG A 525 -96.28 34.06 -88.96
N THR A 526 -97.03 33.03 -88.59
CA THR A 526 -97.98 32.30 -89.46
C THR A 526 -99.44 32.76 -89.32
N ALA A 527 -99.71 33.88 -88.63
CA ALA A 527 -101.06 34.31 -88.28
C ALA A 527 -101.89 34.81 -89.48
N SER A 528 -102.90 34.03 -89.90
CA SER A 528 -103.77 34.34 -91.03
C SER A 528 -104.84 35.43 -90.82
N SER A 529 -104.80 36.18 -89.71
CA SER A 529 -105.65 37.37 -89.51
C SER A 529 -105.15 38.27 -88.37
N GLU A 530 -105.40 39.57 -88.47
CA GLU A 530 -105.01 40.57 -87.46
C GLU A 530 -105.51 40.23 -86.04
N LYS A 531 -106.74 39.70 -85.93
CA LYS A 531 -107.31 39.29 -84.63
C LYS A 531 -106.58 38.09 -84.00
N LYS A 532 -106.00 37.19 -84.81
CA LYS A 532 -105.10 36.12 -84.32
C LYS A 532 -103.73 36.68 -83.97
N LEU A 533 -103.18 37.56 -84.83
CA LEU A 533 -101.88 38.21 -84.62
C LEU A 533 -101.84 38.97 -83.28
N LYS A 534 -102.86 39.81 -83.00
CA LYS A 534 -102.99 40.54 -81.74
C LYS A 534 -103.03 39.62 -80.52
N LYS A 535 -103.76 38.49 -80.60
CA LYS A 535 -103.77 37.49 -79.51
C LYS A 535 -102.42 36.82 -79.32
N TYR A 536 -101.68 36.48 -80.38
CA TYR A 536 -100.36 35.89 -80.23
C TYR A 536 -99.32 36.89 -79.73
N LEU A 537 -99.45 38.18 -80.07
CA LEU A 537 -98.64 39.25 -79.49
C LEU A 537 -98.91 39.44 -77.99
N GLU A 538 -100.19 39.46 -77.58
CA GLU A 538 -100.61 39.53 -76.18
C GLU A 538 -100.07 38.33 -75.37
N ASN A 539 -100.21 37.12 -75.92
CA ASN A 539 -99.59 35.91 -75.35
C ASN A 539 -98.05 36.04 -75.24
N ALA A 540 -97.36 36.52 -76.28
CA ALA A 540 -95.90 36.66 -76.27
C ALA A 540 -95.41 37.66 -75.21
N LEU A 541 -96.14 38.78 -75.04
CA LEU A 541 -95.87 39.76 -73.97
C LEU A 541 -96.06 39.12 -72.59
N SER A 542 -97.16 38.40 -72.35
CA SER A 542 -97.35 37.69 -71.08
C SER A 542 -96.25 36.66 -70.79
N SER A 543 -95.79 35.91 -71.79
CA SER A 543 -94.67 34.96 -71.61
C SER A 543 -93.33 35.66 -71.36
N LEU A 544 -93.10 36.86 -71.91
CA LEU A 544 -91.91 37.66 -71.60
C LEU A 544 -91.95 38.27 -70.18
N ASP A 545 -93.13 38.69 -69.71
CA ASP A 545 -93.32 39.16 -68.34
C ASP A 545 -93.22 37.99 -67.33
N ASP A 546 -93.74 36.80 -67.65
CA ASP A 546 -93.53 35.57 -66.88
C ASP A 546 -92.03 35.22 -66.77
N ILE A 547 -91.27 35.31 -67.88
CA ILE A 547 -89.81 35.10 -67.88
C ILE A 547 -89.12 36.15 -66.99
N ARG A 548 -89.50 37.44 -67.07
CA ARG A 548 -88.95 38.49 -66.20
C ARG A 548 -89.21 38.20 -64.72
N ALA A 549 -90.46 37.91 -64.36
CA ALA A 549 -90.84 37.58 -62.98
C ALA A 549 -90.10 36.32 -62.45
N ARG A 550 -89.79 35.36 -63.33
CA ARG A 550 -88.95 34.20 -63.01
C ARG A 550 -87.49 34.58 -62.76
N TYR A 551 -86.89 35.47 -63.54
CA TYR A 551 -85.54 36.00 -63.26
C TYR A 551 -85.49 36.79 -61.95
N GLU A 552 -86.48 37.65 -61.68
CA GLU A 552 -86.58 38.40 -60.42
C GLU A 552 -86.73 37.49 -59.19
N THR A 553 -87.54 36.43 -59.31
CA THR A 553 -87.72 35.42 -58.25
C THR A 553 -86.44 34.61 -58.03
N PHE A 554 -85.75 34.24 -59.11
CA PHE A 554 -84.47 33.54 -59.05
C PHE A 554 -83.38 34.40 -58.40
N ASN A 555 -83.31 35.69 -58.73
CA ASN A 555 -82.34 36.60 -58.13
C ASN A 555 -82.53 36.72 -56.61
N LYS A 556 -83.78 36.76 -56.13
CA LYS A 556 -84.07 36.71 -54.67
C LYS A 556 -83.51 35.42 -54.05
N VAL A 557 -83.85 34.26 -54.59
CA VAL A 557 -83.37 32.95 -54.10
C VAL A 557 -81.84 32.79 -54.17
N LEU A 558 -81.17 33.44 -55.13
CA LEU A 558 -79.70 33.52 -55.14
C LEU A 558 -79.16 34.42 -54.02
N VAL A 559 -79.72 35.63 -53.87
CA VAL A 559 -79.33 36.57 -52.81
C VAL A 559 -79.51 35.94 -51.43
N ASP A 560 -80.68 35.35 -51.15
CA ASP A 560 -81.00 34.69 -49.88
C ASP A 560 -79.93 33.63 -49.50
N LYS A 561 -79.48 32.85 -50.49
CA LYS A 561 -78.43 31.83 -50.32
C LYS A 561 -77.03 32.41 -50.10
N VAL A 562 -76.70 33.51 -50.76
CA VAL A 562 -75.41 34.20 -50.57
C VAL A 562 -75.37 34.92 -49.23
N THR A 563 -76.48 35.52 -48.79
CA THR A 563 -76.56 36.21 -47.48
C THR A 563 -76.45 35.28 -46.28
N ALA A 564 -76.72 33.98 -46.45
CA ALA A 564 -76.54 32.98 -45.39
C ALA A 564 -75.09 32.46 -45.24
N TYR A 565 -74.22 32.69 -46.23
CA TYR A 565 -72.84 32.18 -46.19
C TYR A 565 -71.95 32.85 -45.14
N PRO A 566 -71.97 34.19 -44.93
CA PRO A 566 -71.22 34.83 -43.85
C PRO A 566 -71.56 34.30 -42.45
N GLU A 567 -72.81 33.88 -42.22
CA GLU A 567 -73.21 33.27 -40.94
C GLU A 567 -72.58 31.89 -40.74
N ALA A 568 -72.54 31.06 -41.77
CA ALA A 568 -71.88 29.75 -41.70
C ALA A 568 -70.36 29.87 -41.45
N ILE A 569 -69.70 30.84 -42.09
CA ILE A 569 -68.28 31.13 -41.86
C ILE A 569 -68.03 31.68 -40.45
N LEU A 570 -68.92 32.53 -39.92
CA LEU A 570 -68.83 33.05 -38.56
C LEU A 570 -68.99 31.93 -37.51
N GLN A 571 -69.92 30.99 -37.71
CA GLN A 571 -70.08 29.83 -36.82
C GLN A 571 -68.83 28.94 -36.81
N GLU A 572 -68.19 28.72 -37.97
CA GLU A 572 -66.95 27.94 -38.01
C GLU A 572 -65.76 28.69 -37.40
N LEU A 573 -65.67 30.01 -37.55
CA LEU A 573 -64.63 30.80 -36.87
C LEU A 573 -64.77 30.75 -35.34
N ILE A 574 -66.00 30.76 -34.82
CA ILE A 574 -66.30 30.52 -33.40
C ILE A 574 -65.94 29.08 -33.00
N SER A 575 -66.24 28.09 -33.84
CA SER A 575 -65.88 26.68 -33.59
C SER A 575 -64.38 26.45 -33.54
N TYR A 576 -63.60 27.12 -34.40
CA TYR A 576 -62.14 27.08 -34.36
C TYR A 576 -61.59 27.77 -33.12
N SER A 577 -62.05 28.98 -32.79
CA SER A 577 -61.63 29.69 -31.56
C SER A 577 -61.86 28.85 -30.31
N LEU A 578 -63.07 28.28 -30.14
CA LEU A 578 -63.39 27.35 -29.05
C LEU A 578 -62.47 26.12 -28.98
N SER A 579 -62.00 25.64 -30.13
CA SER A 579 -61.12 24.47 -30.22
C SER A 579 -59.68 24.84 -29.82
N VAL A 580 -59.19 26.00 -30.26
CA VAL A 580 -57.90 26.59 -29.85
C VAL A 580 -57.90 26.90 -28.37
N SER A 581 -58.89 27.66 -27.87
CA SER A 581 -58.99 28.02 -26.44
C SER A 581 -59.03 26.78 -25.54
N LYS A 582 -59.77 25.74 -25.95
CA LYS A 582 -59.79 24.46 -25.24
C LYS A 582 -58.43 23.74 -25.27
N TYR A 583 -57.71 23.78 -26.40
CA TYR A 583 -56.40 23.14 -26.53
C TYR A 583 -55.33 23.80 -25.64
N PHE A 584 -55.26 25.13 -25.67
CA PHE A 584 -54.36 25.92 -24.81
C PHE A 584 -54.88 26.08 -23.37
N ASN A 585 -56.04 25.49 -23.03
CA ASN A 585 -56.72 25.61 -21.74
C ASN A 585 -56.95 27.06 -21.25
N VAL A 586 -57.25 27.97 -22.19
CA VAL A 586 -57.54 29.39 -21.91
C VAL A 586 -59.03 29.69 -22.01
N LYS A 587 -59.46 30.80 -21.39
CA LYS A 587 -60.86 31.24 -21.39
C LYS A 587 -61.24 31.78 -22.77
N GLU A 588 -62.32 31.24 -23.36
CA GLU A 588 -62.84 31.70 -24.65
C GLU A 588 -63.25 33.19 -24.59
N ILE A 589 -62.67 33.99 -25.48
CA ILE A 589 -62.90 35.45 -25.58
C ILE A 589 -63.41 35.90 -26.96
N PHE A 590 -63.43 35.04 -27.99
CA PHE A 590 -63.87 35.46 -29.31
C PHE A 590 -65.40 35.56 -29.38
N LYS A 591 -65.89 36.79 -29.55
CA LYS A 591 -67.32 37.10 -29.78
C LYS A 591 -67.42 38.15 -30.86
N GLN A 592 -67.67 37.70 -32.10
CA GLN A 592 -67.92 38.58 -33.23
C GLN A 592 -69.36 38.42 -33.72
N ASN A 593 -70.03 39.53 -33.98
CA ASN A 593 -71.37 39.58 -34.56
C ASN A 593 -71.29 39.74 -36.10
N LEU A 594 -72.38 39.44 -36.81
CA LEU A 594 -72.47 39.56 -38.29
C LEU A 594 -72.12 40.96 -38.85
N GLU A 595 -72.20 42.01 -38.04
CA GLU A 595 -71.77 43.38 -38.38
C GLU A 595 -70.25 43.60 -38.25
N GLY A 596 -69.47 42.57 -37.96
CA GLY A 596 -68.01 42.64 -37.75
C GLY A 596 -67.58 43.15 -36.37
N LYS A 597 -68.50 43.71 -35.57
CA LYS A 597 -68.24 44.13 -34.18
C LYS A 597 -67.78 42.94 -33.32
N ILE A 598 -66.68 43.16 -32.60
CA ILE A 598 -66.17 42.27 -31.55
C ILE A 598 -66.64 42.81 -30.20
N ASP A 599 -67.41 42.04 -29.44
CA ASP A 599 -67.92 42.44 -28.13
C ASP A 599 -66.88 42.20 -27.03
N SER A 600 -65.84 43.05 -27.02
CA SER A 600 -64.71 43.03 -26.05
C SER A 600 -65.08 43.47 -24.63
N THR A 601 -66.31 43.17 -24.18
CA THR A 601 -66.76 43.46 -22.80
C THR A 601 -66.17 42.43 -21.84
N PHE A 602 -65.02 42.78 -21.26
CA PHE A 602 -64.22 41.91 -20.39
C PHE A 602 -64.84 41.75 -18.98
N GLN A 603 -66.01 41.11 -18.92
CA GLN A 603 -66.79 40.92 -17.70
C GLN A 603 -66.20 39.80 -16.83
N GLY A 604 -65.05 40.08 -16.22
CA GLY A 604 -64.27 39.11 -15.42
C GLY A 604 -63.27 39.70 -14.42
N GLN A 605 -63.19 41.03 -14.24
CA GLN A 605 -62.22 41.68 -13.34
C GLN A 605 -62.42 41.40 -11.83
N VAL A 606 -63.45 40.64 -11.43
CA VAL A 606 -63.70 40.30 -10.01
C VAL A 606 -63.13 38.92 -9.67
N GLU A 607 -63.45 37.89 -10.47
CA GLU A 607 -62.98 36.52 -10.23
C GLU A 607 -61.48 36.34 -10.49
N VAL A 608 -60.91 37.09 -11.45
CA VAL A 608 -59.49 36.99 -11.80
C VAL A 608 -58.60 37.50 -10.67
N LEU A 609 -58.96 38.59 -9.98
CA LEU A 609 -58.17 39.11 -8.85
C LEU A 609 -58.19 38.18 -7.63
N GLU A 610 -59.31 37.48 -7.37
CA GLU A 610 -59.35 36.46 -6.31
C GLU A 610 -58.50 35.23 -6.70
N ALA A 611 -58.57 34.77 -7.96
CA ALA A 611 -57.76 33.67 -8.46
C ALA A 611 -56.25 34.00 -8.51
N GLU A 612 -55.87 35.18 -8.99
CA GLU A 612 -54.48 35.66 -8.98
C GLU A 612 -53.96 35.79 -7.55
N SER A 613 -54.76 36.30 -6.60
CA SER A 613 -54.34 36.34 -5.18
C SER A 613 -54.13 34.94 -4.56
N LEU A 614 -54.87 33.93 -5.00
CA LEU A 614 -54.70 32.53 -4.58
C LEU A 614 -53.49 31.86 -5.24
N VAL A 615 -53.20 32.18 -6.50
CA VAL A 615 -52.02 31.67 -7.22
C VAL A 615 -50.74 32.36 -6.74
N GLU A 616 -50.76 33.66 -6.45
CA GLU A 616 -49.66 34.36 -5.79
C GLU A 616 -49.44 33.80 -4.38
N GLN A 617 -50.49 33.57 -3.57
CA GLN A 617 -50.33 32.93 -2.26
C GLN A 617 -49.80 31.49 -2.34
N GLN A 618 -50.18 30.71 -3.36
CA GLN A 618 -49.58 29.39 -3.57
C GLN A 618 -48.13 29.47 -4.08
N ALA A 619 -47.80 30.42 -4.95
CA ALA A 619 -46.43 30.64 -5.42
C ALA A 619 -45.52 31.14 -4.29
N GLU A 620 -45.97 32.10 -3.47
CA GLU A 620 -45.26 32.56 -2.28
C GLU A 620 -45.14 31.45 -1.22
N SER A 621 -46.17 30.61 -1.03
CA SER A 621 -46.09 29.44 -0.15
C SER A 621 -45.06 28.41 -0.64
N ILE A 622 -45.02 28.13 -1.95
CA ILE A 622 -44.05 27.19 -2.53
C ILE A 622 -42.63 27.78 -2.51
N VAL A 623 -42.47 29.09 -2.70
CA VAL A 623 -41.17 29.77 -2.54
C VAL A 623 -40.75 29.80 -1.08
N GLN A 624 -41.66 30.01 -0.13
CA GLN A 624 -41.37 29.96 1.31
C GLN A 624 -41.03 28.54 1.79
N GLU A 625 -41.76 27.50 1.37
CA GLU A 625 -41.38 26.11 1.70
C GLU A 625 -40.00 25.76 1.12
N ASN A 626 -39.65 26.24 -0.09
CA ASN A 626 -38.31 26.03 -0.65
C ASN A 626 -37.23 26.86 0.07
N GLU A 627 -37.50 28.11 0.45
CA GLU A 627 -36.58 28.93 1.24
C GLU A 627 -36.41 28.44 2.69
N GLU A 628 -37.47 27.91 3.33
CA GLU A 628 -37.39 27.33 4.67
C GLU A 628 -36.67 25.98 4.65
N ASN A 629 -36.89 25.12 3.64
CA ASN A 629 -36.10 23.90 3.49
C ASN A 629 -34.61 24.22 3.24
N GLN A 630 -34.28 25.17 2.35
CA GLN A 630 -32.89 25.61 2.14
C GLN A 630 -32.27 26.25 3.40
N LYS A 631 -33.06 27.00 4.20
CA LYS A 631 -32.61 27.52 5.50
C LYS A 631 -32.42 26.40 6.53
N MET A 632 -33.26 25.37 6.55
CA MET A 632 -33.15 24.26 7.50
C MET A 632 -31.91 23.40 7.23
N ASP A 633 -31.64 23.05 5.97
CA ASP A 633 -30.39 22.38 5.56
C ASP A 633 -29.15 23.21 5.90
N SER A 634 -29.13 24.51 5.56
CA SER A 634 -28.00 25.39 5.88
C SER A 634 -27.79 25.57 7.40
N SER A 635 -28.87 25.47 8.20
CA SER A 635 -28.82 25.55 9.66
C SER A 635 -28.34 24.25 10.31
N GLN A 636 -28.49 23.10 9.65
CA GLN A 636 -27.90 21.84 10.11
C GLN A 636 -26.42 21.70 9.72
N GLN A 637 -25.95 22.36 8.66
CA GLN A 637 -24.53 22.34 8.27
C GLN A 637 -23.61 23.32 9.03
N GLN A 638 -24.14 24.18 9.92
CA GLN A 638 -23.31 25.13 10.70
C GLN A 638 -23.14 24.80 12.20
N ASN A 639 -23.56 23.59 12.65
CA ASN A 639 -23.49 23.20 14.07
C ASN A 639 -22.60 21.98 14.39
N GLU A 640 -21.82 21.46 13.44
CA GLU A 640 -20.86 20.36 13.67
C GLU A 640 -19.39 20.72 13.34
N GLU A 641 -18.96 21.96 13.60
CA GLU A 641 -17.52 22.28 13.62
C GLU A 641 -17.07 23.17 14.79
N THR A 642 -17.42 22.77 16.02
CA THR A 642 -16.51 22.93 17.19
C THR A 642 -16.98 22.14 18.41
N ASN A 643 -16.30 21.02 18.73
CA ASN A 643 -15.65 20.77 20.03
C ASN A 643 -14.92 19.41 20.03
N ILE A 644 -13.89 19.27 20.86
CA ILE A 644 -12.99 18.10 20.93
C ILE A 644 -13.10 17.46 22.31
N ALA A 645 -13.34 16.14 22.40
CA ALA A 645 -12.66 15.21 23.33
C ALA A 645 -13.22 13.76 23.34
N GLU A 646 -12.33 12.81 23.07
CA GLU A 646 -12.10 11.52 23.78
C GLU A 646 -13.18 10.39 23.88
N ASN A 647 -12.66 9.16 23.79
CA ASN A 647 -13.12 7.84 24.29
C ASN A 647 -14.11 6.96 23.48
N GLU A 648 -13.50 6.00 22.77
CA GLU A 648 -13.57 4.53 22.99
C GLU A 648 -14.87 3.69 22.80
N GLU A 649 -14.65 2.57 22.08
CA GLU A 649 -15.28 1.23 22.17
C GLU A 649 -16.62 0.84 21.48
N ILE A 650 -16.43 -0.10 20.52
CA ILE A 650 -17.18 -1.37 20.31
C ILE A 650 -18.33 -1.46 19.27
N PHE A 651 -18.21 -2.56 18.50
CA PHE A 651 -19.12 -3.19 17.52
C PHE A 651 -20.62 -3.23 17.86
N ALA A 652 -21.47 -3.13 16.82
CA ALA A 652 -22.14 -4.31 16.24
C ALA A 652 -22.86 -4.00 14.91
N TRP A 653 -22.94 -4.99 14.02
CA TRP A 653 -23.98 -5.08 12.97
C TRP A 653 -24.77 -6.36 13.24
N GLU A 654 -26.09 -6.26 13.42
CA GLU A 654 -26.98 -7.44 13.45
C GLU A 654 -27.74 -7.57 12.13
N THR A 655 -27.61 -8.73 11.49
CA THR A 655 -28.44 -9.14 10.36
C THR A 655 -29.88 -9.38 10.80
N LYS A 656 -30.85 -9.04 9.95
CA LYS A 656 -32.17 -9.65 9.98
C LYS A 656 -32.50 -10.26 8.62
N GLU A 657 -32.62 -11.58 8.64
CA GLU A 657 -33.23 -12.34 7.56
C GLU A 657 -34.74 -12.04 7.52
N THR A 658 -35.33 -12.17 6.33
CA THR A 658 -36.77 -12.38 6.18
C THR A 658 -36.99 -13.55 5.24
N GLU A 659 -37.27 -14.70 5.81
CA GLU A 659 -37.66 -15.90 5.07
C GLU A 659 -38.95 -15.66 4.27
N LYS A 660 -39.01 -16.19 3.05
CA LYS A 660 -40.25 -16.63 2.41
C LYS A 660 -39.99 -17.94 1.68
N GLN A 661 -40.85 -18.92 1.93
CA GLN A 661 -40.86 -20.24 1.33
C GLN A 661 -42.30 -20.59 0.90
N GLU A 662 -42.47 -21.73 0.24
CA GLU A 662 -43.70 -22.32 -0.30
C GLU A 662 -44.26 -21.68 -1.58
N ASP A 663 -44.77 -22.44 -2.56
CA ASP A 663 -44.41 -23.79 -3.06
C ASP A 663 -45.23 -24.07 -4.35
N GLY A 664 -44.89 -25.12 -5.10
CA GLY A 664 -45.82 -25.74 -6.07
C GLY A 664 -45.29 -25.96 -7.50
N GLU A 665 -45.30 -27.22 -7.94
CA GLU A 665 -44.82 -27.68 -9.26
C GLU A 665 -45.92 -27.67 -10.35
N SER A 666 -45.54 -27.58 -11.63
CA SER A 666 -46.08 -28.49 -12.65
C SER A 666 -45.11 -28.72 -13.83
N ILE A 667 -44.96 -29.99 -14.20
CA ILE A 667 -43.88 -30.61 -15.01
C ILE A 667 -44.12 -30.50 -16.54
N PHE A 668 -43.09 -30.80 -17.34
CA PHE A 668 -43.05 -31.15 -18.79
C PHE A 668 -42.88 -30.00 -19.82
N GLN A 669 -42.12 -30.16 -20.92
CA GLN A 669 -41.40 -31.33 -21.46
C GLN A 669 -40.03 -30.99 -22.11
N GLU A 670 -39.21 -32.03 -22.34
CA GLU A 670 -37.86 -32.03 -22.94
C GLU A 670 -37.79 -31.61 -24.43
N SER A 671 -36.61 -31.15 -24.84
CA SER A 671 -35.95 -31.64 -26.06
C SER A 671 -34.42 -31.53 -25.93
N ASP A 672 -33.71 -32.66 -26.01
CA ASP A 672 -32.24 -32.72 -25.98
C ASP A 672 -31.56 -32.08 -27.21
N GLU A 673 -30.34 -31.58 -27.00
CA GLU A 673 -29.07 -32.06 -27.60
C GLU A 673 -27.98 -31.05 -27.14
N THR A 674 -27.08 -31.43 -26.21
CA THR A 674 -25.75 -32.03 -26.43
C THR A 674 -24.85 -31.23 -27.39
N ASP A 675 -23.55 -31.03 -27.12
CA ASP A 675 -22.68 -31.69 -26.14
C ASP A 675 -21.62 -30.72 -25.56
N ASP A 676 -20.95 -31.11 -24.47
CA ASP A 676 -19.92 -30.32 -23.78
C ASP A 676 -18.61 -30.15 -24.60
N THR A 677 -17.82 -29.11 -24.29
CA THR A 677 -16.46 -29.27 -23.70
C THR A 677 -15.85 -27.91 -23.30
N GLU A 678 -15.07 -27.94 -22.23
CA GLU A 678 -14.39 -26.83 -21.54
C GLU A 678 -13.26 -26.12 -22.32
N GLN A 679 -12.62 -25.14 -21.64
CA GLN A 679 -11.37 -24.43 -21.97
C GLN A 679 -11.57 -23.27 -22.99
N GLY A 680 -11.26 -22.00 -22.71
CA GLY A 680 -10.48 -21.41 -21.60
C GLY A 680 -9.06 -21.01 -22.06
N VAL A 681 -8.33 -20.28 -21.19
CA VAL A 681 -6.89 -19.95 -21.31
C VAL A 681 -6.51 -18.76 -22.22
N ILE A 682 -6.31 -17.60 -21.56
CA ILE A 682 -5.22 -16.60 -21.74
C ILE A 682 -5.31 -15.49 -22.82
N PHE A 683 -5.17 -14.26 -22.31
CA PHE A 683 -4.71 -13.04 -23.02
C PHE A 683 -3.41 -13.28 -23.80
N SER A 684 -3.38 -12.95 -25.09
CA SER A 684 -2.12 -12.75 -25.83
C SER A 684 -1.96 -11.29 -26.25
N GLN A 685 -0.91 -10.66 -25.73
CA GLN A 685 -0.54 -9.27 -25.96
C GLN A 685 0.42 -9.19 -27.16
N ASP A 686 -0.03 -8.69 -28.32
CA ASP A 686 0.83 -8.58 -29.51
C ASP A 686 0.93 -7.15 -30.07
N VAL A 687 1.91 -6.44 -29.48
CA VAL A 687 2.82 -5.44 -30.07
C VAL A 687 2.50 -4.90 -31.47
N PHE A 688 2.32 -3.58 -31.54
CA PHE A 688 2.38 -2.79 -32.78
C PHE A 688 3.63 -3.10 -33.63
N LYS A 689 3.45 -3.33 -34.93
CA LYS A 689 4.51 -3.15 -35.94
C LYS A 689 4.10 -2.10 -36.95
N SER A 690 4.84 -1.00 -36.97
CA SER A 690 4.80 -0.02 -38.05
C SER A 690 5.37 -0.61 -39.34
N SER A 691 4.76 -0.28 -40.48
CA SER A 691 5.37 -0.38 -41.79
C SER A 691 5.13 0.89 -42.59
N GLU A 692 6.11 1.26 -43.42
CA GLU A 692 6.20 2.59 -44.01
C GLU A 692 5.43 2.73 -45.33
N VAL A 693 4.95 3.96 -45.54
CA VAL A 693 4.94 4.71 -46.81
C VAL A 693 4.69 3.93 -48.11
N LYS A 694 3.57 4.24 -48.76
CA LYS A 694 3.56 4.47 -50.21
C LYS A 694 2.93 5.83 -50.54
N ILE A 695 3.69 6.65 -51.25
CA ILE A 695 3.24 7.91 -51.85
C ILE A 695 2.65 7.58 -53.22
N SER A 696 1.53 8.19 -53.57
CA SER A 696 1.04 8.26 -54.95
C SER A 696 0.29 9.58 -55.21
N GLU A 697 1.05 10.54 -55.72
CA GLU A 697 0.65 11.45 -56.81
C GLU A 697 -0.25 10.76 -57.87
N ILE A 698 -1.14 11.40 -58.63
CA ILE A 698 -1.52 12.82 -58.82
C ILE A 698 -2.99 12.83 -59.30
N ALA A 699 -3.78 13.85 -58.93
CA ALA A 699 -4.93 14.33 -59.73
C ALA A 699 -5.44 15.70 -59.21
N THR A 700 -4.96 16.80 -59.79
CA THR A 700 -5.51 18.15 -59.53
C THR A 700 -6.46 18.57 -60.64
N GLU A 701 -7.76 18.64 -60.37
CA GLU A 701 -8.70 19.38 -61.23
C GLU A 701 -9.08 20.70 -60.56
N THR A 702 -8.55 21.78 -61.13
CA THR A 702 -8.93 23.17 -60.79
C THR A 702 -9.94 23.67 -61.81
N PHE A 703 -11.12 24.09 -61.36
CA PHE A 703 -12.02 24.91 -62.17
C PHE A 703 -12.26 26.26 -61.50
N SER A 704 -11.80 27.32 -62.15
CA SER A 704 -12.08 28.71 -61.76
C SER A 704 -13.21 29.29 -62.60
N THR A 705 -14.16 29.91 -61.90
CA THR A 705 -15.01 31.05 -62.30
C THR A 705 -14.94 31.55 -63.76
N SER A 706 -16.09 31.56 -64.45
CA SER A 706 -16.41 32.59 -65.45
C SER A 706 -17.92 32.85 -65.58
N SER A 707 -18.29 34.12 -65.44
CA SER A 707 -19.47 34.80 -66.03
C SER A 707 -20.85 34.09 -66.02
N GLY A 708 -21.77 34.67 -65.24
CA GLY A 708 -23.22 34.45 -65.29
C GLY A 708 -23.93 35.56 -64.54
#